data_AF-A0A1V5FC22-F1
#
_entry.id   AF-A0A1V5FC22-F1
#
_cell.length_a   1.000
_cell.length_b   1.000
_cell.length_c   1.000
_cell.angle_alpha   90.00
_cell.angle_beta   90.00
_cell.angle_gamma   90.00
#
_symmetry.space_group_name_H-M   'P 1'
#
loop_
_entity.id
_entity.type
_entity.pdbx_description
1 polymer ?
#
loop_
_entity_poly.entity_id
_entity_poly.type
_entity_poly.pdbx_seq_one_letter_code
_entity_poly.pdbx_strand_id
1 'polypeptide(L)'
;MQLQLLDIIIFAGYFIGIIVFAIVVAARSRSRDAASYFLASNQLPWYAVGASFIAANISTEHFIGMVGWSFLYGMSIANWCWLNAVTFSALIWIFLPFYMRGAIATMPEFLERRFNRFCRYAYALLTVIGLVIALLGGVFFAGAKAITVFFPEVSTTAAIIILAIAAGTYTIYGGLLSAVWADLLQYILLMTGGLVAAIYGLYYAGGLDELMQHLPEKFIILYPSTHEMIPWTGLLMGIPSVGLWYSCANQFMVQRCLGARSEWDARMGVVMAGFSQAILPLLIVIPGIAAFYLFHDQLSDGDQSWPFMVRQFLPAGLVGLVLAGLTSAVMSTLSAITNSSATIFTLDLYKNIVRPHADDREIHRVGRISGAAAMFIGVIVAFVMARAEGATVFGLIQTVFYYLAPPIAAVFLVGIIWWRATPAAATAALTLGFAVYLPLVVFVIFPRIPLLAPYDNFMHHTFGVFLLSVLTIIIVSLFTKPKPREALKGVIWTRSALAVPEGERKRHTGIRSLGLWWTIMVVLTIGLYAYTYSVGSNSEALEAERLAYTTSSGTAPRVQRKTELKNFNLWTGDGQVLFEPQRDGERLTFTLPITEPGRYQLDALVTKGPAYGQYDIEVQGQPAEIQYNITERSGAGHYSVRHLAASTFDARHPAAAAPSGGSASQIESIAGEHVVQRISLGSFAFDNPDNATVSFVARHVEPEHALIGVDLIALTRTGDLPDPTKE
;
A
#
# COMPACT_ATOMS: atom_id res chain seq x y z
N MET A 1 -25.15 7.70 -11.22
CA MET A 1 -25.09 7.32 -12.65
C MET A 1 -24.81 5.82 -12.77
N GLN A 2 -25.62 5.09 -13.55
CA GLN A 2 -25.51 3.63 -13.77
C GLN A 2 -24.39 3.33 -14.78
N LEU A 3 -23.74 2.16 -14.69
CA LEU A 3 -22.78 1.68 -15.69
C LEU A 3 -23.45 1.61 -17.06
N GLN A 4 -22.74 2.05 -18.10
CA GLN A 4 -23.28 1.98 -19.45
C GLN A 4 -23.17 0.55 -19.98
N LEU A 5 -24.00 0.20 -20.97
CA LEU A 5 -23.99 -1.13 -21.58
C LEU A 5 -22.59 -1.51 -22.11
N LEU A 6 -21.85 -0.55 -22.65
CA LEU A 6 -20.48 -0.76 -23.14
C LEU A 6 -19.53 -1.20 -22.01
N ASP A 7 -19.65 -0.59 -20.81
CA ASP A 7 -18.84 -0.97 -19.65
C ASP A 7 -19.12 -2.42 -19.24
N ILE A 8 -20.40 -2.80 -19.19
CA ILE A 8 -20.85 -4.14 -18.84
C ILE A 8 -20.32 -5.16 -19.85
N ILE A 9 -20.38 -4.84 -21.16
CA ILE A 9 -19.89 -5.72 -22.22
C ILE A 9 -18.38 -5.93 -22.09
N ILE A 10 -17.59 -4.87 -21.89
CA ILE A 10 -16.14 -4.99 -21.73
C ILE A 10 -15.78 -5.80 -20.48
N PHE A 11 -16.44 -5.49 -19.36
CA PHE A 11 -16.22 -6.18 -18.09
C PHE A 11 -16.61 -7.66 -18.15
N ALA A 12 -17.80 -7.98 -18.64
CA ALA A 12 -18.26 -9.36 -18.81
C ALA A 12 -17.43 -10.11 -19.85
N GLY A 13 -17.03 -9.43 -20.93
CA GLY A 13 -16.15 -9.96 -21.97
C GLY A 13 -14.78 -10.37 -21.42
N TYR A 14 -14.20 -9.57 -20.53
CA TYR A 14 -12.99 -9.94 -19.81
C TYR A 14 -13.20 -11.19 -18.94
N PHE A 15 -14.26 -11.22 -18.14
CA PHE A 15 -14.57 -12.35 -17.25
C PHE A 15 -14.75 -13.66 -18.02
N ILE A 16 -15.51 -13.62 -19.12
CA ILE A 16 -15.70 -14.77 -20.00
C ILE A 16 -14.37 -15.12 -20.66
N GLY A 17 -13.63 -14.12 -21.16
CA GLY A 17 -12.35 -14.29 -21.82
C GLY A 17 -11.32 -15.00 -20.95
N ILE A 18 -11.18 -14.61 -19.67
CA ILE A 18 -10.22 -15.23 -18.75
C ILE A 18 -10.63 -16.66 -18.37
N ILE A 19 -11.93 -16.93 -18.21
CA ILE A 19 -12.45 -18.28 -17.94
C ILE A 19 -12.24 -19.17 -19.16
N VAL A 20 -12.53 -18.68 -20.37
CA VAL A 20 -12.29 -19.44 -21.62
C VAL A 20 -10.81 -19.69 -21.82
N PHE A 21 -9.97 -18.66 -21.65
CA PHE A 21 -8.52 -18.78 -21.72
C PHE A 21 -8.02 -19.86 -20.76
N ALA A 22 -8.48 -19.82 -19.51
CA ALA A 22 -8.15 -20.80 -18.51
C ALA A 22 -8.53 -22.23 -18.89
N ILE A 23 -9.77 -22.44 -19.35
CA ILE A 23 -10.25 -23.76 -19.79
C ILE A 23 -9.40 -24.27 -20.96
N VAL A 24 -9.08 -23.39 -21.92
CA VAL A 24 -8.27 -23.75 -23.10
C VAL A 24 -6.83 -24.10 -22.71
N VAL A 25 -6.20 -23.31 -21.85
CA VAL A 25 -4.83 -23.58 -21.39
C VAL A 25 -4.79 -24.86 -20.55
N ALA A 26 -5.75 -25.05 -19.63
CA ALA A 26 -5.87 -26.28 -18.85
C ALA A 26 -6.08 -27.52 -19.73
N ALA A 27 -6.92 -27.42 -20.77
CA ALA A 27 -7.14 -28.50 -21.73
C ALA A 27 -5.90 -28.81 -22.59
N ARG A 28 -5.07 -27.81 -22.87
CA ARG A 28 -3.81 -27.96 -23.64
C ARG A 28 -2.63 -28.42 -22.79
N SER A 29 -2.67 -28.16 -21.48
CA SER A 29 -1.73 -28.63 -20.47
C SER A 29 -1.88 -30.15 -20.26
N ARG A 30 -1.48 -30.94 -21.27
CA ARG A 30 -1.52 -32.41 -21.27
C ARG A 30 -0.54 -33.07 -20.26
N SER A 31 0.10 -32.32 -19.36
CA SER A 31 1.07 -32.87 -18.43
C SER A 31 0.37 -33.62 -17.29
N ARG A 32 0.63 -34.93 -17.19
CA ARG A 32 0.22 -35.78 -16.06
C ARG A 32 1.20 -35.73 -14.88
N ASP A 33 2.23 -34.89 -14.97
CA ASP A 33 3.33 -34.77 -14.02
C ASP A 33 3.08 -33.64 -13.01
N ALA A 34 3.24 -33.93 -11.71
CA ALA A 34 3.05 -33.00 -10.62
C ALA A 34 3.99 -31.79 -10.68
N ALA A 35 5.21 -31.95 -11.21
CA ALA A 35 6.16 -30.85 -11.35
C ALA A 35 5.65 -29.77 -12.32
N SER A 36 4.92 -30.17 -13.36
CA SER A 36 4.33 -29.23 -14.32
C SER A 36 3.17 -28.44 -13.71
N TYR A 37 2.35 -29.09 -12.88
CA TYR A 37 1.24 -28.45 -12.19
C TYR A 37 1.71 -27.42 -11.15
N PHE A 38 2.70 -27.77 -10.30
CA PHE A 38 3.12 -26.89 -9.20
C PHE A 38 4.25 -25.93 -9.55
N LEU A 39 5.16 -26.30 -10.47
CA LEU A 39 6.42 -25.57 -10.71
C LEU A 39 6.58 -25.09 -12.15
N ALA A 40 5.58 -25.31 -13.03
CA ALA A 40 5.63 -24.91 -14.44
C ALA A 40 6.82 -25.50 -15.24
N SER A 41 7.52 -26.50 -14.70
CA SER A 41 8.57 -27.31 -15.36
C SER A 41 9.66 -26.52 -16.09
N ASN A 42 10.14 -25.41 -15.54
CA ASN A 42 11.20 -24.56 -16.13
C ASN A 42 10.87 -24.07 -17.55
N GLN A 43 9.62 -23.68 -17.79
CA GLN A 43 9.16 -23.24 -19.12
C GLN A 43 9.03 -21.73 -19.26
N LEU A 44 9.10 -20.98 -18.15
CA LEU A 44 8.68 -19.58 -18.15
C LEU A 44 9.79 -18.65 -18.67
N PRO A 45 9.51 -17.84 -19.70
CA PRO A 45 10.41 -16.77 -20.14
C PRO A 45 10.35 -15.56 -19.20
N TRP A 46 11.39 -14.73 -19.20
CA TRP A 46 11.54 -13.60 -18.28
C TRP A 46 10.32 -12.66 -18.21
N TYR A 47 9.66 -12.37 -19.34
CA TYR A 47 8.51 -11.45 -19.36
C TYR A 47 7.27 -12.05 -18.70
N ALA A 48 7.08 -13.37 -18.80
CA ALA A 48 5.98 -14.07 -18.14
C ALA A 48 6.26 -14.17 -16.63
N VAL A 49 7.52 -14.43 -16.24
CA VAL A 49 7.95 -14.38 -14.83
C VAL A 49 7.70 -12.98 -14.26
N GLY A 50 8.17 -11.92 -14.93
CA GLY A 50 8.02 -10.55 -14.45
C GLY A 50 6.57 -10.08 -14.35
N ALA A 51 5.76 -10.34 -15.38
CA ALA A 51 4.35 -10.01 -15.36
C ALA A 51 3.59 -10.76 -14.25
N SER A 52 3.86 -12.06 -14.09
CA SER A 52 3.24 -12.87 -13.04
C SER A 52 3.72 -12.50 -11.64
N PHE A 53 4.99 -12.15 -11.48
CA PHE A 53 5.53 -11.64 -10.23
C PHE A 53 4.82 -10.36 -9.80
N ILE A 54 4.57 -9.44 -10.74
CA ILE A 54 3.85 -8.19 -10.47
C ILE A 54 2.35 -8.40 -10.30
N ALA A 55 1.70 -9.20 -11.13
CA ALA A 55 0.27 -9.48 -11.00
C ALA A 55 -0.06 -10.17 -9.67
N ALA A 56 0.85 -10.97 -9.12
CA ALA A 56 0.69 -11.57 -7.79
C ALA A 56 0.98 -10.60 -6.64
N ASN A 57 1.80 -9.58 -6.90
CA ASN A 57 2.15 -8.56 -5.92
C ASN A 57 1.08 -7.46 -5.84
N ILE A 58 0.62 -6.98 -7.01
CA ILE A 58 -0.38 -5.91 -7.10
C ILE A 58 -1.76 -6.53 -7.00
N SER A 59 -2.44 -6.22 -5.90
CA SER A 59 -3.79 -6.68 -5.60
C SER A 59 -4.74 -5.49 -5.40
N THR A 60 -5.99 -5.78 -5.01
CA THR A 60 -6.95 -4.76 -4.56
C THR A 60 -6.39 -3.86 -3.45
N GLU A 61 -5.47 -4.38 -2.64
CA GLU A 61 -4.73 -3.61 -1.63
C GLU A 61 -4.08 -2.36 -2.23
N HIS A 62 -3.58 -2.43 -3.48
CA HIS A 62 -2.89 -1.33 -4.12
C HIS A 62 -3.87 -0.29 -4.66
N PHE A 63 -4.95 -0.72 -5.32
CA PHE A 63 -5.91 0.17 -6.00
C PHE A 63 -7.00 0.73 -5.09
N ILE A 64 -7.23 0.12 -3.93
CA ILE A 64 -8.18 0.62 -2.93
C ILE A 64 -7.41 1.12 -1.72
N GLY A 65 -6.65 0.22 -1.07
CA GLY A 65 -5.96 0.52 0.18
C GLY A 65 -4.86 1.56 0.04
N MET A 66 -3.90 1.37 -0.89
CA MET A 66 -2.81 2.34 -1.06
C MET A 66 -3.28 3.63 -1.71
N VAL A 67 -4.27 3.61 -2.61
CA VAL A 67 -4.85 4.88 -3.09
C VAL A 67 -5.51 5.64 -1.94
N GLY A 68 -6.26 4.96 -1.09
CA GLY A 68 -6.86 5.55 0.10
C GLY A 68 -5.83 6.06 1.11
N TRP A 69 -4.74 5.32 1.34
CA TRP A 69 -3.63 5.82 2.14
C TRP A 69 -2.91 6.99 1.48
N SER A 70 -2.84 7.05 0.15
CA SER A 70 -2.20 8.17 -0.58
C SER A 70 -3.08 9.42 -0.57
N PHE A 71 -4.39 9.26 -0.57
CA PHE A 71 -5.34 10.34 -0.31
C PHE A 71 -5.08 10.98 1.06
N LEU A 72 -4.74 10.18 2.07
CA LEU A 72 -4.40 10.66 3.41
C LEU A 72 -2.96 11.19 3.49
N TYR A 73 -1.98 10.33 3.27
CA TYR A 73 -0.57 10.57 3.56
C TYR A 73 0.29 10.95 2.35
N GLY A 74 -0.33 11.09 1.17
CA GLY A 74 0.36 11.53 -0.04
C GLY A 74 1.47 10.58 -0.51
N MET A 75 2.56 11.16 -1.00
CA MET A 75 3.67 10.48 -1.66
C MET A 75 4.48 9.56 -0.76
N SER A 76 4.38 9.69 0.57
CA SER A 76 5.05 8.76 1.49
C SER A 76 4.65 7.30 1.25
N ILE A 77 3.44 7.05 0.74
CA ILE A 77 2.98 5.69 0.40
C ILE A 77 3.80 5.07 -0.74
N ALA A 78 4.43 5.88 -1.60
CA ALA A 78 5.34 5.41 -2.64
C ALA A 78 6.55 4.63 -2.08
N ASN A 79 6.89 4.80 -0.80
CA ASN A 79 7.96 4.03 -0.14
C ASN A 79 7.70 2.51 -0.20
N TRP A 80 6.45 2.04 -0.13
CA TRP A 80 6.12 0.61 -0.27
C TRP A 80 6.42 0.06 -1.66
N CYS A 81 6.49 0.92 -2.68
CA CYS A 81 6.86 0.55 -4.04
C CYS A 81 8.37 0.72 -4.26
N TRP A 82 8.92 1.88 -3.94
CA TRP A 82 10.30 2.24 -4.27
C TRP A 82 11.34 1.55 -3.40
N LEU A 83 11.07 1.35 -2.10
CA LEU A 83 12.01 0.61 -1.23
C LEU A 83 12.12 -0.88 -1.61
N ASN A 84 11.14 -1.42 -2.35
CA ASN A 84 11.25 -2.78 -2.92
C ASN A 84 12.41 -2.91 -3.92
N ALA A 85 12.95 -1.82 -4.46
CA ALA A 85 14.16 -1.90 -5.27
C ALA A 85 15.32 -2.55 -4.49
N VAL A 86 15.39 -2.37 -3.17
CA VAL A 86 16.39 -3.00 -2.29
C VAL A 86 16.12 -4.49 -2.14
N THR A 87 14.89 -4.88 -1.82
CA THR A 87 14.51 -6.28 -1.58
C THR A 87 14.51 -7.09 -2.87
N PHE A 88 14.13 -6.50 -4.01
CA PHE A 88 14.23 -7.12 -5.32
C PHE A 88 15.69 -7.28 -5.76
N SER A 89 16.54 -6.30 -5.44
CA SER A 89 17.99 -6.46 -5.64
C SER A 89 18.55 -7.61 -4.80
N ALA A 90 18.11 -7.74 -3.55
CA ALA A 90 18.46 -8.90 -2.73
C ALA A 90 17.96 -10.19 -3.36
N LEU A 91 16.71 -10.25 -3.85
CA LEU A 91 16.17 -11.42 -4.54
C LEU A 91 17.03 -11.80 -5.78
N ILE A 92 17.39 -10.83 -6.62
CA ILE A 92 18.16 -11.02 -7.85
C ILE A 92 19.57 -11.56 -7.57
N TRP A 93 20.30 -10.93 -6.63
CA TRP A 93 21.73 -11.17 -6.45
C TRP A 93 22.06 -12.13 -5.30
N ILE A 94 21.17 -12.23 -4.32
CA ILE A 94 21.34 -13.06 -3.13
C ILE A 94 20.46 -14.29 -3.25
N PHE A 95 19.14 -14.21 -3.36
CA PHE A 95 18.29 -15.38 -3.11
C PHE A 95 18.09 -16.31 -4.33
N LEU A 96 17.72 -15.77 -5.49
CA LEU A 96 17.45 -16.54 -6.72
C LEU A 96 18.57 -17.50 -7.14
N PRO A 97 19.86 -17.09 -7.20
CA PRO A 97 20.95 -18.01 -7.52
C PRO A 97 20.93 -19.30 -6.68
N PHE A 98 20.58 -19.24 -5.40
CA PHE A 98 20.56 -20.45 -4.55
C PHE A 98 19.31 -21.27 -4.74
N TYR A 99 18.15 -20.63 -4.86
CA TYR A 99 16.91 -21.37 -5.08
C TYR A 99 16.94 -22.15 -6.39
N MET A 100 17.46 -21.54 -7.46
CA MET A 100 17.53 -22.16 -8.77
C MET A 100 18.66 -23.19 -8.87
N ARG A 101 19.90 -22.85 -8.48
CA ARG A 101 21.02 -23.80 -8.54
C ARG A 101 20.88 -24.95 -7.53
N GLY A 102 20.20 -24.70 -6.42
CA GLY A 102 19.86 -25.70 -5.43
C GLY A 102 18.67 -26.58 -5.83
N ALA A 103 17.99 -26.30 -6.95
CA ALA A 103 16.80 -27.02 -7.40
C ALA A 103 15.76 -27.18 -6.27
N ILE A 104 15.43 -26.06 -5.63
CA ILE A 104 14.49 -26.01 -4.51
C ILE A 104 13.09 -25.79 -5.10
N ALA A 105 12.13 -26.63 -4.70
CA ALA A 105 10.74 -26.49 -5.14
C ALA A 105 9.93 -25.56 -4.22
N THR A 106 10.23 -25.59 -2.92
CA THR A 106 9.46 -24.82 -1.92
C THR A 106 10.37 -24.15 -0.88
N MET A 107 9.95 -23.00 -0.37
CA MET A 107 10.64 -22.29 0.72
C MET A 107 10.77 -23.15 2.01
N PRO A 108 9.76 -23.95 2.42
CA PRO A 108 9.93 -24.93 3.49
C PRO A 108 11.04 -25.97 3.20
N GLU A 109 11.17 -26.45 1.96
CA GLU A 109 12.24 -27.38 1.59
C GLU A 109 13.63 -26.76 1.77
N PHE A 110 13.80 -25.48 1.37
CA PHE A 110 15.04 -24.75 1.65
C PHE A 110 15.38 -24.78 3.13
N LEU A 111 14.41 -24.50 4.01
CA LEU A 111 14.63 -24.50 5.46
C LEU A 111 15.01 -25.87 6.01
N GLU A 112 14.45 -26.98 5.50
CA GLU A 112 14.89 -28.32 5.94
C GLU A 112 16.33 -28.60 5.52
N ARG A 113 16.66 -28.32 4.25
CA ARG A 113 18.01 -28.53 3.73
C ARG A 113 19.02 -27.69 4.52
N ARG A 114 18.72 -26.41 4.75
CA ARG A 114 19.61 -25.50 5.49
C ARG A 114 19.67 -25.80 6.99
N PHE A 115 18.54 -26.17 7.60
CA PHE A 115 18.40 -26.34 9.04
C PHE A 115 17.83 -27.72 9.38
N ASN A 116 16.53 -27.86 9.60
CA ASN A 116 15.91 -29.11 10.05
C ASN A 116 14.42 -29.17 9.69
N ARG A 117 13.81 -30.33 9.92
CA ARG A 117 12.37 -30.59 9.69
C ARG A 117 11.45 -29.66 10.49
N PHE A 118 11.84 -29.29 11.71
CA PHE A 118 11.04 -28.36 12.50
C PHE A 118 10.87 -27.02 11.77
N CYS A 119 11.95 -26.44 11.24
CA CYS A 119 11.89 -25.17 10.52
C CYS A 119 10.99 -25.26 9.28
N ARG A 120 11.03 -26.39 8.55
CA ARG A 120 10.13 -26.66 7.43
C ARG A 120 8.67 -26.63 7.84
N TYR A 121 8.29 -27.42 8.84
CA TYR A 121 6.89 -27.53 9.25
C TYR A 121 6.38 -26.27 9.95
N ALA A 122 7.21 -25.61 10.75
CA ALA A 122 6.87 -24.33 11.36
C ALA A 122 6.56 -23.29 10.28
N TYR A 123 7.45 -23.11 9.30
CA TYR A 123 7.20 -22.21 8.18
C TYR A 123 5.96 -22.62 7.38
N ALA A 124 5.83 -23.91 7.02
CA ALA A 124 4.73 -24.40 6.20
C ALA A 124 3.37 -24.15 6.86
N LEU A 125 3.24 -24.47 8.14
CA LEU A 125 2.00 -24.28 8.90
C LEU A 125 1.67 -22.79 9.06
N LEU A 126 2.63 -22.00 9.54
CA LEU A 126 2.43 -20.56 9.79
C LEU A 126 2.11 -19.81 8.50
N THR A 127 2.79 -20.15 7.40
CA THR A 127 2.57 -19.52 6.10
C THR A 127 1.23 -19.94 5.52
N VAL A 128 0.85 -21.22 5.53
CA VAL A 128 -0.46 -21.66 5.00
C VAL A 128 -1.60 -21.01 5.80
N ILE A 129 -1.52 -21.00 7.13
CA ILE A 129 -2.52 -20.34 7.98
C ILE A 129 -2.56 -18.84 7.67
N GLY A 130 -1.41 -18.15 7.67
CA GLY A 130 -1.33 -16.71 7.41
C GLY A 130 -1.83 -16.34 6.01
N LEU A 131 -1.44 -17.09 4.99
CA LEU A 131 -1.85 -16.88 3.60
C LEU A 131 -3.36 -17.09 3.40
N VAL A 132 -3.93 -18.15 3.97
CA VAL A 132 -5.35 -18.48 3.78
C VAL A 132 -6.24 -17.60 4.63
N ILE A 133 -5.93 -17.41 5.91
CA ILE A 133 -6.79 -16.64 6.81
C ILE A 133 -6.66 -15.15 6.52
N ALA A 134 -5.45 -14.60 6.46
CA ALA A 134 -5.31 -13.15 6.37
C ALA A 134 -5.39 -12.63 4.93
N LEU A 135 -4.61 -13.21 4.02
CA LEU A 135 -4.49 -12.67 2.67
C LEU A 135 -5.68 -13.09 1.81
N LEU A 136 -6.03 -14.38 1.77
CA LEU A 136 -7.12 -14.84 0.91
C LEU A 136 -8.46 -14.19 1.33
N GLY A 137 -8.76 -14.19 2.63
CA GLY A 137 -9.94 -13.51 3.18
C GLY A 137 -9.94 -12.00 2.92
N GLY A 138 -8.82 -11.33 3.18
CA GLY A 138 -8.68 -9.88 2.96
C GLY A 138 -8.85 -9.49 1.49
N VAL A 139 -8.25 -10.25 0.56
CA VAL A 139 -8.36 -10.00 -0.89
C VAL A 139 -9.78 -10.24 -1.40
N PHE A 140 -10.47 -11.29 -0.92
CA PHE A 140 -11.88 -11.51 -1.24
C PHE A 140 -12.76 -10.35 -0.75
N PHE A 141 -12.59 -9.94 0.50
CA PHE A 141 -13.36 -8.84 1.08
C PHE A 141 -13.11 -7.52 0.33
N ALA A 142 -11.84 -7.18 0.09
CA ALA A 142 -11.46 -6.00 -0.66
C ALA A 142 -12.03 -6.00 -2.08
N GLY A 143 -11.88 -7.12 -2.80
CA GLY A 143 -12.40 -7.28 -4.15
C GLY A 143 -13.92 -7.16 -4.20
N ALA A 144 -14.62 -7.70 -3.21
CA ALA A 144 -16.07 -7.59 -3.09
C ALA A 144 -16.51 -6.14 -2.83
N LYS A 145 -15.87 -5.44 -1.88
CA LYS A 145 -16.09 -3.99 -1.67
C LYS A 145 -15.93 -3.22 -2.97
N ALA A 146 -14.86 -3.49 -3.71
CA ALA A 146 -14.62 -2.90 -5.02
C ALA A 146 -15.81 -3.07 -5.97
N ILE A 147 -16.27 -4.31 -6.17
CA ILE A 147 -17.38 -4.62 -7.07
C ILE A 147 -18.67 -3.90 -6.62
N THR A 148 -18.97 -3.89 -5.32
CA THR A 148 -20.21 -3.27 -4.81
C THR A 148 -20.28 -1.76 -5.03
N VAL A 149 -19.14 -1.06 -5.14
CA VAL A 149 -19.14 0.39 -5.45
C VAL A 149 -19.61 0.66 -6.89
N PHE A 150 -19.26 -0.23 -7.83
CA PHE A 150 -19.65 -0.09 -9.23
C PHE A 150 -20.98 -0.76 -9.57
N PHE A 151 -21.33 -1.83 -8.85
CA PHE A 151 -22.58 -2.56 -8.96
C PHE A 151 -23.31 -2.56 -7.61
N PRO A 152 -23.99 -1.46 -7.22
CA PRO A 152 -24.65 -1.36 -5.90
C PRO A 152 -25.74 -2.40 -5.67
N GLU A 153 -26.32 -2.95 -6.75
CA GLU A 153 -27.33 -4.01 -6.71
C GLU A 153 -26.74 -5.38 -6.35
N VAL A 154 -25.43 -5.55 -6.50
CA VAL A 154 -24.73 -6.79 -6.15
C VAL A 154 -24.34 -6.74 -4.68
N SER A 155 -24.94 -7.61 -3.87
CA SER A 155 -24.53 -7.75 -2.47
C SER A 155 -23.05 -8.16 -2.35
N THR A 156 -22.38 -7.73 -1.28
CA THR A 156 -20.99 -8.13 -0.97
C THR A 156 -20.84 -9.66 -0.97
N THR A 157 -21.84 -10.37 -0.46
CA THR A 157 -21.88 -11.84 -0.47
C THR A 157 -21.84 -12.42 -1.89
N ALA A 158 -22.68 -11.90 -2.79
CA ALA A 158 -22.69 -12.33 -4.19
C ALA A 158 -21.36 -12.02 -4.87
N ALA A 159 -20.77 -10.85 -4.63
CA ALA A 159 -19.48 -10.47 -5.18
C ALA A 159 -18.35 -11.42 -4.73
N ILE A 160 -18.31 -11.79 -3.43
CA ILE A 160 -17.35 -12.78 -2.90
C ILE A 160 -17.49 -14.12 -3.62
N ILE A 161 -18.73 -14.62 -3.78
CA ILE A 161 -19.00 -15.91 -4.43
C ILE A 161 -18.58 -15.89 -5.91
N ILE A 162 -18.91 -14.81 -6.64
CA ILE A 162 -18.53 -14.64 -8.06
C ILE A 162 -16.99 -14.68 -8.20
N LEU A 163 -16.28 -13.92 -7.37
CA LEU A 163 -14.81 -13.92 -7.35
C LEU A 163 -14.24 -15.31 -7.04
N ALA A 164 -14.82 -16.03 -6.07
CA ALA A 164 -14.36 -17.36 -5.68
C ALA A 164 -14.53 -18.38 -6.82
N ILE A 165 -15.67 -18.34 -7.52
CA ILE A 165 -15.93 -19.21 -8.68
C ILE A 165 -14.98 -18.85 -9.82
N ALA A 166 -14.81 -17.57 -10.14
CA ALA A 166 -13.97 -17.12 -11.23
C ALA A 166 -12.49 -17.46 -10.99
N ALA A 167 -11.94 -17.11 -9.82
CA ALA A 167 -10.55 -17.38 -9.47
C ALA A 167 -10.29 -18.88 -9.25
N GLY A 168 -11.23 -19.59 -8.62
CA GLY A 168 -11.13 -21.01 -8.32
C GLY A 168 -11.07 -21.88 -9.58
N THR A 169 -11.92 -21.60 -10.57
CA THR A 169 -12.04 -22.40 -11.80
C THR A 169 -10.70 -22.56 -12.53
N TYR A 170 -9.94 -21.48 -12.73
CA TYR A 170 -8.67 -21.59 -13.46
C TYR A 170 -7.49 -21.99 -12.59
N THR A 171 -7.48 -21.58 -11.33
CA THR A 171 -6.36 -21.86 -10.42
C THR A 171 -6.34 -23.34 -10.02
N ILE A 172 -7.49 -23.89 -9.61
CA ILE A 172 -7.60 -25.26 -9.10
C ILE A 172 -7.45 -26.29 -10.23
N TYR A 173 -7.77 -25.94 -11.47
CA TYR A 173 -7.68 -26.87 -12.60
C TYR A 173 -6.42 -26.67 -13.44
N GLY A 174 -5.92 -25.44 -13.54
CA GLY A 174 -4.82 -25.08 -14.45
C GLY A 174 -3.41 -25.11 -13.85
N GLY A 175 -3.27 -25.05 -12.53
CA GLY A 175 -1.95 -25.02 -11.87
C GLY A 175 -1.12 -23.76 -12.18
N LEU A 176 0.15 -23.76 -11.76
CA LEU A 176 1.04 -22.59 -11.86
C LEU A 176 1.25 -22.12 -13.31
N LEU A 177 1.45 -23.05 -14.26
CA LEU A 177 1.70 -22.68 -15.65
C LEU A 177 0.53 -21.88 -16.25
N SER A 178 -0.70 -22.35 -16.04
CA SER A 178 -1.90 -21.66 -16.53
C SER A 178 -2.09 -20.32 -15.83
N ALA A 179 -1.83 -20.27 -14.51
CA ALA A 179 -1.91 -19.04 -13.72
C ALA A 179 -0.93 -17.98 -14.23
N VAL A 180 0.32 -18.33 -14.53
CA VAL A 180 1.33 -17.38 -15.02
C VAL A 180 0.94 -16.75 -16.36
N TRP A 181 0.35 -17.54 -17.28
CA TRP A 181 -0.10 -16.99 -18.55
C TRP A 181 -1.37 -16.14 -18.44
N ALA A 182 -2.27 -16.49 -17.51
CA ALA A 182 -3.37 -15.63 -17.14
C ALA A 182 -2.83 -14.31 -16.58
N ASP A 183 -1.94 -14.39 -15.59
CA ASP A 183 -1.29 -13.24 -14.95
C ASP A 183 -0.64 -12.28 -15.96
N LEU A 184 -0.09 -12.76 -17.08
CA LEU A 184 0.46 -11.90 -18.13
C LEU A 184 -0.60 -11.00 -18.77
N LEU A 185 -1.77 -11.55 -19.10
CA LEU A 185 -2.90 -10.78 -19.64
C LEU A 185 -3.45 -9.82 -18.58
N GLN A 186 -3.54 -10.30 -17.35
CA GLN A 186 -4.05 -9.54 -16.20
C GLN A 186 -3.14 -8.36 -15.86
N TYR A 187 -1.82 -8.55 -15.92
CA TYR A 187 -0.81 -7.49 -15.77
C TYR A 187 -1.00 -6.37 -16.78
N ILE A 188 -1.17 -6.69 -18.07
CA ILE A 188 -1.36 -5.68 -19.12
C ILE A 188 -2.63 -4.87 -18.86
N LEU A 189 -3.72 -5.57 -18.53
CA LEU A 189 -5.00 -4.94 -18.25
C LEU A 189 -4.95 -4.05 -17.01
N LEU A 190 -4.29 -4.51 -15.95
CA LEU A 190 -4.09 -3.78 -14.71
C LEU A 190 -3.29 -2.50 -14.91
N MET A 191 -2.14 -2.60 -15.59
CA MET A 191 -1.28 -1.45 -15.88
C MET A 191 -1.97 -0.43 -16.78
N THR A 192 -2.70 -0.90 -17.79
CA THR A 192 -3.45 -0.02 -18.69
C THR A 192 -4.61 0.65 -17.96
N GLY A 193 -5.38 -0.09 -17.15
CA GLY A 193 -6.47 0.47 -16.36
C GLY A 193 -6.00 1.51 -15.35
N GLY A 194 -4.92 1.23 -14.62
CA GLY A 194 -4.30 2.19 -13.71
C GLY A 194 -3.80 3.43 -14.42
N LEU A 195 -3.16 3.28 -15.60
CA LEU A 195 -2.67 4.41 -16.39
C LEU A 195 -3.81 5.29 -16.90
N VAL A 196 -4.89 4.70 -17.39
CA VAL A 196 -6.09 5.44 -17.81
C VAL A 196 -6.67 6.22 -16.62
N ALA A 197 -6.84 5.57 -15.47
CA ALA A 197 -7.35 6.25 -14.27
C ALA A 197 -6.44 7.42 -13.84
N ALA A 198 -5.12 7.24 -13.89
CA ALA A 198 -4.15 8.28 -13.54
C ALA A 198 -4.14 9.46 -14.52
N ILE A 199 -4.20 9.19 -15.83
CA ILE A 199 -4.26 10.25 -16.86
C ILE A 199 -5.51 11.10 -16.66
N TYR A 200 -6.67 10.48 -16.48
CA TYR A 200 -7.92 11.23 -16.27
C TYR A 200 -7.93 11.97 -14.93
N GLY A 201 -7.46 11.34 -13.85
CA GLY A 201 -7.34 12.00 -12.54
C GLY A 201 -6.46 13.24 -12.60
N LEU A 202 -5.29 13.15 -13.24
CA LEU A 202 -4.38 14.29 -13.43
C LEU A 202 -4.97 15.35 -14.37
N TYR A 203 -5.63 14.95 -15.45
CA TYR A 203 -6.26 15.89 -16.39
C TYR A 203 -7.29 16.78 -15.69
N TYR A 204 -8.19 16.18 -14.89
CA TYR A 204 -9.18 16.96 -14.13
C TYR A 204 -8.60 17.71 -12.94
N ALA A 205 -7.48 17.24 -12.38
CA ALA A 205 -6.74 17.95 -11.35
C ALA A 205 -5.97 19.18 -11.87
N GLY A 206 -5.88 19.41 -13.18
CA GLY A 206 -5.09 20.49 -13.77
C GLY A 206 -3.61 20.16 -14.01
N GLY A 207 -3.20 18.91 -13.76
CA GLY A 207 -1.83 18.42 -13.95
C GLY A 207 -1.09 18.12 -12.66
N LEU A 208 0.13 17.62 -12.78
CA LEU A 208 0.97 17.28 -11.61
C LEU A 208 1.52 18.53 -10.93
N ASP A 209 1.87 19.56 -11.71
CA ASP A 209 2.41 20.82 -11.18
C ASP A 209 1.38 21.53 -10.30
N GLU A 210 0.11 21.51 -10.70
CA GLU A 210 -1.03 22.04 -9.93
C GLU A 210 -1.15 21.37 -8.56
N LEU A 211 -1.05 20.04 -8.51
CA LEU A 211 -1.05 19.28 -7.27
C LEU A 211 0.16 19.60 -6.40
N MET A 212 1.35 19.70 -7.00
CA MET A 212 2.58 20.01 -6.27
C MET A 212 2.59 21.42 -5.68
N GLN A 213 1.94 22.38 -6.35
CA GLN A 213 1.84 23.77 -5.88
C GLN A 213 0.81 23.92 -4.76
N HIS A 214 -0.34 23.26 -4.86
CA HIS A 214 -1.45 23.45 -3.92
C HIS A 214 -1.51 22.42 -2.78
N LEU A 215 -0.81 21.29 -2.90
CA LEU A 215 -0.71 20.24 -1.89
C LEU A 215 0.75 19.81 -1.63
N PRO A 216 1.69 20.75 -1.43
CA PRO A 216 3.11 20.41 -1.30
C PRO A 216 3.40 19.48 -0.11
N GLU A 217 2.58 19.54 0.96
CA GLU A 217 2.69 18.64 2.11
C GLU A 217 2.27 17.19 1.78
N LYS A 218 1.46 16.98 0.73
CA LYS A 218 1.17 15.63 0.20
C LYS A 218 2.34 15.06 -0.60
N PHE A 219 3.41 15.82 -0.84
CA PHE A 219 4.63 15.32 -1.48
C PHE A 219 5.74 15.00 -0.47
N ILE A 220 5.47 15.12 0.84
CA ILE A 220 6.37 14.64 1.89
C ILE A 220 6.54 13.12 1.74
N ILE A 221 7.77 12.68 1.51
CA ILE A 221 8.10 11.27 1.35
C ILE A 221 8.64 10.64 2.63
N LEU A 222 9.22 11.41 3.54
CA LEU A 222 9.74 10.94 4.82
C LEU A 222 9.10 11.75 5.96
N TYR A 223 8.08 11.17 6.58
CA TYR A 223 7.52 11.73 7.82
C TYR A 223 8.46 11.53 9.01
N PRO A 224 8.36 12.36 10.06
CA PRO A 224 9.19 12.26 11.26
C PRO A 224 9.27 10.85 11.86
N SER A 225 10.36 10.56 12.58
CA SER A 225 10.60 9.22 13.13
C SER A 225 9.60 8.78 14.20
N THR A 226 8.89 9.73 14.80
CA THR A 226 7.83 9.53 15.81
C THR A 226 6.42 9.56 15.20
N HIS A 227 6.30 9.64 13.87
CA HIS A 227 5.00 9.56 13.22
C HIS A 227 4.34 8.22 13.56
N GLU A 228 3.07 8.25 13.97
CA GLU A 228 2.37 7.07 14.50
C GLU A 228 2.24 5.95 13.45
N MET A 229 1.82 6.32 12.24
CA MET A 229 1.53 5.34 11.19
C MET A 229 2.71 5.02 10.26
N ILE A 230 3.45 6.03 9.79
CA ILE A 230 4.40 5.89 8.68
C ILE A 230 5.76 6.58 8.93
N PRO A 231 6.42 6.31 10.07
CA PRO A 231 7.69 6.95 10.39
C PRO A 231 8.81 6.50 9.43
N TRP A 232 9.65 7.43 8.98
CA TRP A 232 10.74 7.12 8.04
C TRP A 232 11.69 6.04 8.55
N THR A 233 11.98 6.04 9.86
CA THR A 233 12.81 5.03 10.52
C THR A 233 12.15 3.65 10.45
N GLY A 234 10.83 3.58 10.67
CA GLY A 234 10.05 2.36 10.55
C GLY A 234 10.05 1.80 9.13
N LEU A 235 9.93 2.66 8.11
CA LEU A 235 9.98 2.26 6.71
C LEU A 235 11.31 1.59 6.35
N LEU A 236 12.44 2.19 6.74
CA LEU A 236 13.77 1.61 6.51
C LEU A 236 13.98 0.31 7.29
N MET A 237 13.53 0.28 8.55
CA MET A 237 13.58 -0.89 9.42
C MET A 237 12.70 -2.05 8.93
N GLY A 238 11.63 -1.75 8.18
CA GLY A 238 10.76 -2.73 7.54
C GLY A 238 11.41 -3.50 6.37
N ILE A 239 12.45 -2.93 5.74
CA ILE A 239 13.15 -3.56 4.61
C ILE A 239 13.75 -4.93 4.98
N PRO A 240 14.63 -5.04 6.01
CA PRO A 240 15.21 -6.33 6.39
C PRO A 240 14.23 -7.30 7.05
N SER A 241 13.08 -6.83 7.55
CA SER A 241 12.05 -7.66 8.17
C SER A 241 10.99 -8.09 7.15
N VAL A 242 9.93 -7.30 6.98
CA VAL A 242 8.80 -7.62 6.11
C VAL A 242 9.19 -7.61 4.64
N GLY A 243 10.00 -6.64 4.22
CA GLY A 243 10.40 -6.51 2.81
C GLY A 243 11.16 -7.73 2.29
N LEU A 244 12.16 -8.20 3.04
CA LEU A 244 12.90 -9.42 2.72
C LEU A 244 12.02 -10.66 2.80
N TRP A 245 11.18 -10.80 3.81
CA TRP A 245 10.25 -11.94 3.88
C TRP A 245 9.34 -11.97 2.65
N TYR A 246 8.67 -10.86 2.38
CA TYR A 246 7.68 -10.76 1.31
C TYR A 246 8.31 -11.05 -0.06
N SER A 247 9.45 -10.43 -0.35
CA SER A 247 10.07 -10.53 -1.67
C SER A 247 10.89 -11.81 -1.85
N CYS A 248 11.59 -12.25 -0.79
CA CYS A 248 12.64 -13.26 -0.91
C CYS A 248 12.33 -14.59 -0.23
N ALA A 249 11.41 -14.64 0.73
CA ALA A 249 11.10 -15.85 1.49
C ALA A 249 9.64 -16.30 1.34
N ASN A 250 8.76 -15.46 0.78
CA ASN A 250 7.36 -15.80 0.61
C ASN A 250 7.15 -16.71 -0.61
N GLN A 251 6.47 -17.83 -0.39
CA GLN A 251 6.30 -18.86 -1.42
C GLN A 251 5.63 -18.31 -2.67
N PHE A 252 4.54 -17.53 -2.57
CA PHE A 252 3.80 -17.11 -3.77
C PHE A 252 4.56 -16.12 -4.65
N MET A 253 5.48 -15.36 -4.07
CA MET A 253 6.38 -14.46 -4.80
C MET A 253 7.50 -15.26 -5.47
N VAL A 254 8.22 -16.07 -4.70
CA VAL A 254 9.41 -16.77 -5.19
C VAL A 254 9.06 -17.88 -6.18
N GLN A 255 7.95 -18.60 -6.00
CA GLN A 255 7.57 -19.78 -6.79
C GLN A 255 7.49 -19.52 -8.30
N ARG A 256 7.11 -18.31 -8.71
CA ARG A 256 7.05 -17.90 -10.12
C ARG A 256 8.42 -17.81 -10.76
N CYS A 257 9.42 -17.38 -9.98
CA CYS A 257 10.80 -17.33 -10.42
C CYS A 257 11.40 -18.74 -10.54
N LEU A 258 10.96 -19.68 -9.71
CA LEU A 258 11.43 -21.07 -9.75
C LEU A 258 10.99 -21.82 -11.01
N GLY A 259 9.88 -21.40 -11.63
CA GLY A 259 9.41 -21.97 -12.90
C GLY A 259 10.10 -21.39 -14.15
N ALA A 260 11.07 -20.49 -13.99
CA ALA A 260 11.78 -19.88 -15.11
C ALA A 260 12.65 -20.90 -15.87
N ARG A 261 12.77 -20.71 -17.18
CA ARG A 261 13.59 -21.59 -18.04
C ARG A 261 15.10 -21.48 -17.79
N SER A 262 15.55 -20.38 -17.19
CA SER A 262 16.95 -20.11 -16.88
C SER A 262 17.08 -19.17 -15.70
N GLU A 263 18.27 -19.12 -15.11
CA GLU A 263 18.57 -18.20 -14.01
C GLU A 263 18.52 -16.75 -14.49
N TRP A 264 18.98 -16.47 -15.71
CA TRP A 264 18.82 -15.16 -16.34
C TRP A 264 17.35 -14.77 -16.48
N ASP A 265 16.46 -15.67 -16.90
CA ASP A 265 15.05 -15.36 -17.07
C ASP A 265 14.35 -15.03 -15.75
N ALA A 266 14.65 -15.77 -14.68
CA ALA A 266 14.12 -15.46 -13.35
C ALA A 266 14.55 -14.06 -12.89
N ARG A 267 15.85 -13.77 -12.98
CA ARG A 267 16.41 -12.48 -12.54
C ARG A 267 15.92 -11.31 -13.38
N MET A 268 15.87 -11.48 -14.71
CA MET A 268 15.32 -10.46 -15.60
C MET A 268 13.83 -10.23 -15.40
N GLY A 269 13.08 -11.28 -15.05
CA GLY A 269 11.68 -11.15 -14.64
C GLY A 269 11.53 -10.24 -13.43
N VAL A 270 12.38 -10.40 -12.40
CA VAL A 270 12.38 -9.52 -11.23
C VAL A 270 12.85 -8.10 -11.57
N VAL A 271 13.77 -7.91 -12.51
CA VAL A 271 14.14 -6.56 -13.00
C VAL A 271 12.96 -5.88 -13.69
N MET A 272 12.23 -6.58 -14.57
CA MET A 272 10.99 -6.08 -15.17
C MET A 272 9.96 -5.72 -14.09
N ALA A 273 9.86 -6.55 -13.05
CA ALA A 273 9.00 -6.28 -11.91
C ALA A 273 9.42 -4.99 -11.18
N GLY A 274 10.73 -4.76 -10.97
CA GLY A 274 11.22 -3.53 -10.35
C GLY A 274 10.93 -2.27 -11.18
N PHE A 275 10.99 -2.33 -12.52
CA PHE A 275 10.53 -1.22 -13.37
C PHE A 275 9.04 -0.93 -13.19
N SER A 276 8.22 -1.99 -13.09
CA SER A 276 6.79 -1.86 -12.86
C SER A 276 6.52 -1.19 -11.51
N GLN A 277 7.24 -1.58 -10.46
CA GLN A 277 7.17 -0.95 -9.13
C GLN A 277 7.65 0.50 -9.12
N ALA A 278 8.65 0.86 -9.94
CA ALA A 278 9.09 2.25 -10.06
C ALA A 278 7.98 3.16 -10.62
N ILE A 279 7.21 2.66 -11.59
CA ILE A 279 6.11 3.39 -12.24
C ILE A 279 4.83 3.34 -11.40
N LEU A 280 4.63 2.30 -10.58
CA LEU A 280 3.38 2.04 -9.90
C LEU A 280 2.83 3.22 -9.07
N PRO A 281 3.65 4.02 -8.34
CA PRO A 281 3.15 5.20 -7.64
C PRO A 281 2.44 6.23 -8.54
N LEU A 282 2.83 6.36 -9.81
CA LEU A 282 2.09 7.19 -10.77
C LEU A 282 0.67 6.67 -11.02
N LEU A 283 0.46 5.36 -10.91
CA LEU A 283 -0.82 4.70 -11.21
C LEU A 283 -1.75 4.58 -9.99
N ILE A 284 -1.21 4.70 -8.76
CA ILE A 284 -1.99 4.51 -7.52
C ILE A 284 -1.82 5.64 -6.49
N VAL A 285 -0.63 6.20 -6.33
CA VAL A 285 -0.37 7.25 -5.32
C VAL A 285 -0.84 8.61 -5.83
N ILE A 286 -0.40 8.98 -7.03
CA ILE A 286 -0.79 10.25 -7.66
C ILE A 286 -2.31 10.38 -7.82
N PRO A 287 -3.04 9.33 -8.28
CA PRO A 287 -4.51 9.38 -8.30
C PRO A 287 -5.16 9.59 -6.93
N GLY A 288 -4.56 9.07 -5.85
CA GLY A 288 -5.06 9.31 -4.49
C GLY A 288 -4.92 10.77 -4.07
N ILE A 289 -3.78 11.39 -4.41
CA ILE A 289 -3.54 12.83 -4.19
C ILE A 289 -4.48 13.67 -5.05
N ALA A 290 -4.66 13.32 -6.32
CA ALA A 290 -5.61 13.98 -7.21
C ALA A 290 -7.05 13.88 -6.68
N ALA A 291 -7.44 12.71 -6.18
CA ALA A 291 -8.76 12.52 -5.57
C ALA A 291 -8.92 13.34 -4.27
N PHE A 292 -7.87 13.52 -3.47
CA PHE A 292 -7.89 14.44 -2.34
C PHE A 292 -8.11 15.87 -2.82
N TYR A 293 -7.33 16.34 -3.80
CA TYR A 293 -7.47 17.69 -4.35
C TYR A 293 -8.90 18.00 -4.83
N LEU A 294 -9.51 17.03 -5.52
CA LEU A 294 -10.80 17.20 -6.20
C LEU A 294 -12.02 16.92 -5.31
N PHE A 295 -11.90 15.99 -4.36
CA PHE A 295 -13.05 15.36 -3.69
C PHE A 295 -12.89 15.17 -2.18
N HIS A 296 -11.91 15.80 -1.52
CA HIS A 296 -11.77 15.70 -0.06
C HIS A 296 -12.98 16.22 0.71
N ASP A 297 -13.79 17.05 0.08
CA ASP A 297 -15.04 17.58 0.59
C ASP A 297 -16.20 16.56 0.46
N GLN A 298 -16.14 15.65 -0.52
CA GLN A 298 -17.25 14.74 -0.88
C GLN A 298 -17.13 13.33 -0.31
N LEU A 299 -15.93 12.93 0.14
CA LEU A 299 -15.65 11.58 0.61
C LEU A 299 -15.35 11.61 2.10
N SER A 300 -15.79 10.60 2.85
CA SER A 300 -15.39 10.41 4.25
C SER A 300 -14.42 9.24 4.44
N ASP A 301 -14.20 8.44 3.40
CA ASP A 301 -13.36 7.24 3.42
C ASP A 301 -12.39 7.26 2.23
N GLY A 302 -11.09 7.30 2.53
CA GLY A 302 -10.04 7.31 1.52
C GLY A 302 -10.10 6.07 0.61
N ASP A 303 -10.52 4.91 1.11
CA ASP A 303 -10.64 3.68 0.30
C ASP A 303 -11.68 3.85 -0.85
N GLN A 304 -12.59 4.83 -0.76
CA GLN A 304 -13.59 5.13 -1.79
C GLN A 304 -13.08 6.12 -2.86
N SER A 305 -11.96 6.78 -2.63
CA SER A 305 -11.39 7.81 -3.52
C SER A 305 -11.19 7.31 -4.95
N TRP A 306 -10.57 6.14 -5.11
CA TRP A 306 -10.29 5.59 -6.42
C TRP A 306 -11.56 5.14 -7.17
N PRO A 307 -12.46 4.32 -6.59
CA PRO A 307 -13.70 3.97 -7.26
C PRO A 307 -14.56 5.18 -7.63
N PHE A 308 -14.60 6.18 -6.77
CA PHE A 308 -15.33 7.43 -7.01
C PHE A 308 -14.76 8.18 -8.20
N MET A 309 -13.43 8.40 -8.22
CA MET A 309 -12.74 9.05 -9.33
C MET A 309 -12.95 8.31 -10.66
N VAL A 310 -12.83 6.98 -10.66
CA VAL A 310 -13.06 6.15 -11.86
C VAL A 310 -14.49 6.31 -12.38
N ARG A 311 -15.48 6.22 -11.50
CA ARG A 311 -16.89 6.38 -11.88
C ARG A 311 -17.20 7.77 -12.42
N GLN A 312 -16.48 8.78 -11.93
CA GLN A 312 -16.82 10.16 -12.16
C GLN A 312 -16.15 10.77 -13.40
N PHE A 313 -14.93 10.32 -13.72
CA PHE A 313 -14.11 10.94 -14.78
C PHE A 313 -13.98 10.11 -16.03
N LEU A 314 -14.10 8.78 -15.95
CA LEU A 314 -13.87 7.96 -17.12
C LEU A 314 -15.12 7.90 -18.00
N PRO A 315 -14.95 8.03 -19.32
CA PRO A 315 -16.03 7.82 -20.26
C PRO A 315 -16.45 6.34 -20.29
N ALA A 316 -17.63 6.12 -20.84
CA ALA A 316 -18.16 4.78 -21.07
C ALA A 316 -17.17 3.91 -21.87
N GLY A 317 -17.09 2.66 -21.48
CA GLY A 317 -16.13 1.66 -21.95
C GLY A 317 -14.83 1.65 -21.13
N LEU A 318 -14.28 2.82 -20.78
CA LEU A 318 -13.06 2.88 -19.96
C LEU A 318 -13.32 2.52 -18.49
N VAL A 319 -14.51 2.81 -17.97
CA VAL A 319 -14.93 2.33 -16.64
C VAL A 319 -14.94 0.80 -16.63
N GLY A 320 -15.52 0.16 -17.65
CA GLY A 320 -15.49 -1.29 -17.82
C GLY A 320 -14.08 -1.89 -17.93
N LEU A 321 -13.17 -1.21 -18.63
CA LEU A 321 -11.76 -1.61 -18.74
C LEU A 321 -11.05 -1.57 -17.39
N VAL A 322 -11.22 -0.49 -16.63
CA VAL A 322 -10.61 -0.31 -15.31
C VAL A 322 -11.17 -1.31 -14.30
N LEU A 323 -12.48 -1.56 -14.35
CA LEU A 323 -13.16 -2.60 -13.57
C LEU A 323 -12.61 -3.99 -13.85
N ALA A 324 -12.39 -4.28 -15.13
CA ALA A 324 -11.81 -5.53 -15.57
C ALA A 324 -10.39 -5.67 -15.00
N GLY A 325 -9.56 -4.63 -15.09
CA GLY A 325 -8.21 -4.58 -14.50
C GLY A 325 -8.18 -4.78 -12.99
N LEU A 326 -9.06 -4.08 -12.24
CA LEU A 326 -9.18 -4.25 -10.79
C LEU A 326 -9.54 -5.68 -10.41
N THR A 327 -10.55 -6.26 -11.08
CA THR A 327 -10.94 -7.64 -10.83
C THR A 327 -9.85 -8.62 -11.25
N SER A 328 -9.08 -8.27 -12.28
CA SER A 328 -7.87 -8.97 -12.70
C SER A 328 -6.85 -9.09 -11.58
N ALA A 329 -6.52 -7.99 -10.91
CA ALA A 329 -5.60 -7.96 -9.78
C ALA A 329 -6.10 -8.78 -8.58
N VAL A 330 -7.42 -8.76 -8.32
CA VAL A 330 -8.03 -9.63 -7.29
C VAL A 330 -7.79 -11.09 -7.66
N MET A 331 -8.12 -11.46 -8.90
CA MET A 331 -8.07 -12.84 -9.38
C MET A 331 -6.65 -13.40 -9.44
N SER A 332 -5.66 -12.63 -9.91
CA SER A 332 -4.24 -13.03 -9.95
C SER A 332 -3.70 -13.31 -8.55
N THR A 333 -4.04 -12.43 -7.60
CA THR A 333 -3.61 -12.56 -6.20
C THR A 333 -4.24 -13.77 -5.53
N LEU A 334 -5.55 -13.97 -5.70
CA LEU A 334 -6.24 -15.17 -5.21
C LEU A 334 -5.63 -16.44 -5.81
N SER A 335 -5.32 -16.42 -7.11
CA SER A 335 -4.67 -17.54 -7.80
C SER A 335 -3.28 -17.85 -7.21
N ALA A 336 -2.47 -16.81 -7.01
CA ALA A 336 -1.14 -16.90 -6.42
C ALA A 336 -1.16 -17.55 -5.04
N ILE A 337 -2.04 -17.07 -4.15
CA ILE A 337 -2.13 -17.53 -2.76
C ILE A 337 -2.65 -18.97 -2.72
N THR A 338 -3.70 -19.29 -3.49
CA THR A 338 -4.28 -20.63 -3.53
C THR A 338 -3.31 -21.66 -4.10
N ASN A 339 -2.63 -21.36 -5.21
CA ASN A 339 -1.63 -22.27 -5.78
C ASN A 339 -0.47 -22.51 -4.81
N SER A 340 0.01 -21.47 -4.14
CA SER A 340 1.14 -21.58 -3.21
C SER A 340 0.78 -22.34 -1.94
N SER A 341 -0.42 -22.09 -1.41
CA SER A 341 -0.96 -22.83 -0.26
C SER A 341 -1.16 -24.31 -0.60
N ALA A 342 -1.71 -24.62 -1.78
CA ALA A 342 -1.85 -25.97 -2.27
C ALA A 342 -0.50 -26.66 -2.48
N THR A 343 0.51 -25.94 -2.99
CA THR A 343 1.88 -26.44 -3.18
C THR A 343 2.51 -26.82 -1.84
N ILE A 344 2.50 -25.90 -0.87
CA ILE A 344 3.06 -26.15 0.47
C ILE A 344 2.31 -27.30 1.14
N PHE A 345 0.99 -27.27 1.16
CA PHE A 345 0.21 -28.32 1.79
C PHE A 345 0.49 -29.69 1.16
N THR A 346 0.55 -29.77 -0.17
CA THR A 346 0.69 -31.05 -0.86
C THR A 346 2.11 -31.59 -0.78
N LEU A 347 3.12 -30.76 -1.08
CA LEU A 347 4.51 -31.21 -1.16
C LEU A 347 5.19 -31.27 0.21
N ASP A 348 4.91 -30.31 1.09
CA ASP A 348 5.61 -30.18 2.38
C ASP A 348 4.88 -30.85 3.53
N LEU A 349 3.55 -30.90 3.53
CA LEU A 349 2.78 -31.54 4.60
C LEU A 349 2.31 -32.94 4.18
N TYR A 350 1.53 -33.05 3.11
CA TYR A 350 0.91 -34.32 2.71
C TYR A 350 1.94 -35.35 2.25
N LYS A 351 2.72 -35.06 1.20
CA LYS A 351 3.70 -35.99 0.67
C LYS A 351 4.77 -36.32 1.71
N ASN A 352 5.24 -35.35 2.49
CA ASN A 352 6.33 -35.58 3.42
C ASN A 352 5.89 -36.31 4.71
N ILE A 353 4.72 -35.98 5.28
CA ILE A 353 4.27 -36.52 6.57
C ILE A 353 3.30 -37.68 6.38
N VAL A 354 2.29 -37.50 5.54
CA VAL A 354 1.13 -38.41 5.46
C VAL A 354 1.41 -39.57 4.51
N ARG A 355 1.91 -39.28 3.31
CA ARG A 355 2.11 -40.31 2.28
C ARG A 355 3.38 -40.07 1.42
N PRO A 356 4.56 -40.51 1.90
CA PRO A 356 5.85 -40.37 1.21
C PRO A 356 5.93 -40.96 -0.21
N HIS A 357 5.13 -42.01 -0.46
CA HIS A 357 5.12 -42.75 -1.73
C HIS A 357 3.90 -42.41 -2.61
N ALA A 358 3.24 -41.27 -2.40
CA ALA A 358 2.14 -40.81 -3.25
C ALA A 358 2.62 -40.64 -4.71
N ASP A 359 1.83 -41.14 -5.65
CA ASP A 359 2.08 -40.99 -7.08
C ASP A 359 1.65 -39.60 -7.60
N ASP A 360 2.00 -39.26 -8.84
CA ASP A 360 1.69 -37.94 -9.40
C ASP A 360 0.18 -37.69 -9.53
N ARG A 361 -0.63 -38.74 -9.73
CA ARG A 361 -2.09 -38.60 -9.81
C ARG A 361 -2.70 -38.22 -8.47
N GLU A 362 -2.23 -38.87 -7.41
CA GLU A 362 -2.63 -38.58 -6.05
C GLU A 362 -2.15 -37.19 -5.62
N ILE A 363 -0.89 -36.85 -5.87
CA ILE A 363 -0.32 -35.53 -5.59
C ILE A 363 -1.14 -34.45 -6.30
N HIS A 364 -1.49 -34.65 -7.58
CA HIS A 364 -2.35 -33.72 -8.31
C HIS A 364 -3.74 -33.61 -7.68
N ARG A 365 -4.39 -34.74 -7.32
CA ARG A 365 -5.72 -34.73 -6.68
C ARG A 365 -5.71 -33.98 -5.35
N VAL A 366 -4.70 -34.23 -4.50
CA VAL A 366 -4.54 -33.56 -3.20
C VAL A 366 -4.24 -32.08 -3.38
N GLY A 367 -3.44 -31.70 -4.38
CA GLY A 367 -3.24 -30.31 -4.78
C GLY A 367 -4.54 -29.58 -5.08
N ARG A 368 -5.42 -30.22 -5.84
CA ARG A 368 -6.72 -29.62 -6.23
C ARG A 368 -7.68 -29.51 -5.05
N ILE A 369 -7.74 -30.54 -4.20
CA ILE A 369 -8.57 -30.54 -2.98
C ILE A 369 -8.07 -29.46 -2.00
N SER A 370 -6.76 -29.37 -1.77
CA SER A 370 -6.19 -28.38 -0.86
C SER A 370 -6.39 -26.95 -1.36
N GLY A 371 -6.26 -26.71 -2.68
CA GLY A 371 -6.60 -25.42 -3.28
C GLY A 371 -8.08 -25.05 -3.12
N ALA A 372 -9.00 -26.00 -3.32
CA ALA A 372 -10.43 -25.79 -3.10
C ALA A 372 -10.76 -25.51 -1.62
N ALA A 373 -10.13 -26.24 -0.69
CA ALA A 373 -10.29 -26.02 0.73
C ALA A 373 -9.77 -24.64 1.16
N ALA A 374 -8.61 -24.21 0.64
CA ALA A 374 -8.06 -22.88 0.89
C ALA A 374 -9.02 -21.77 0.43
N MET A 375 -9.55 -21.87 -0.80
CA MET A 375 -10.55 -20.94 -1.33
C MET A 375 -11.80 -20.88 -0.45
N PHE A 376 -12.33 -22.04 -0.05
CA PHE A 376 -13.52 -22.12 0.79
C PHE A 376 -13.29 -21.46 2.17
N ILE A 377 -12.14 -21.71 2.80
CA ILE A 377 -11.78 -21.07 4.08
C ILE A 377 -11.64 -19.55 3.89
N GLY A 378 -10.98 -19.08 2.83
CA GLY A 378 -10.86 -17.65 2.56
C GLY A 378 -12.20 -16.96 2.36
N VAL A 379 -13.17 -17.61 1.70
CA VAL A 379 -14.54 -17.10 1.57
C VAL A 379 -15.21 -16.97 2.94
N ILE A 380 -15.06 -17.97 3.83
CA ILE A 380 -15.60 -17.88 5.19
C ILE A 380 -14.97 -16.70 5.94
N VAL A 381 -13.65 -16.55 5.87
CA VAL A 381 -12.97 -15.43 6.54
C VAL A 381 -13.40 -14.08 5.96
N ALA A 382 -13.58 -13.98 4.65
CA ALA A 382 -14.10 -12.77 4.01
C ALA A 382 -15.51 -12.41 4.52
N PHE A 383 -16.38 -13.39 4.78
CA PHE A 383 -17.70 -13.14 5.40
C PHE A 383 -17.61 -12.70 6.86
N VAL A 384 -16.58 -13.11 7.59
CA VAL A 384 -16.32 -12.62 8.95
C VAL A 384 -15.83 -11.17 8.88
N MET A 385 -14.86 -10.89 8.00
CA MET A 385 -14.33 -9.54 7.79
C MET A 385 -15.39 -8.56 7.30
N ALA A 386 -16.33 -9.02 6.46
CA ALA A 386 -17.44 -8.19 5.99
C ALA A 386 -18.39 -7.71 7.09
N ARG A 387 -18.33 -8.32 8.28
CA ARG A 387 -19.07 -7.89 9.47
C ARG A 387 -18.25 -7.01 10.41
N ALA A 388 -16.95 -6.85 10.17
CA ALA A 388 -16.07 -6.00 10.97
C ALA A 388 -16.07 -4.57 10.40
N GLU A 389 -16.61 -3.61 11.16
CA GLU A 389 -16.67 -2.21 10.78
C GLU A 389 -15.37 -1.45 11.13
N GLY A 390 -15.00 -0.44 10.33
CA GLY A 390 -13.96 0.55 10.68
C GLY A 390 -12.50 0.24 10.32
N ALA A 391 -12.17 -0.97 9.85
CA ALA A 391 -10.79 -1.31 9.50
C ALA A 391 -10.50 -1.14 8.00
N THR A 392 -9.39 -0.45 7.66
CA THR A 392 -8.91 -0.35 6.27
C THR A 392 -8.36 -1.69 5.80
N VAL A 393 -8.57 -2.02 4.53
CA VAL A 393 -8.11 -3.28 3.94
C VAL A 393 -6.58 -3.41 4.06
N PHE A 394 -5.87 -2.33 3.75
CA PHE A 394 -4.41 -2.29 3.81
C PHE A 394 -3.90 -2.54 5.23
N GLY A 395 -4.44 -1.84 6.23
CA GLY A 395 -4.02 -1.98 7.62
C GLY A 395 -4.18 -3.42 8.15
N LEU A 396 -5.27 -4.10 7.80
CA LEU A 396 -5.53 -5.48 8.21
C LEU A 396 -4.51 -6.46 7.60
N ILE A 397 -4.26 -6.38 6.29
CA ILE A 397 -3.33 -7.28 5.59
C ILE A 397 -1.90 -7.05 6.11
N GLN A 398 -1.50 -5.78 6.22
CA GLN A 398 -0.17 -5.40 6.65
C GLN A 398 0.11 -5.84 8.10
N THR A 399 -0.86 -5.70 9.00
CA THR A 399 -0.74 -6.17 10.40
C THR A 399 -0.36 -7.66 10.47
N VAL A 400 -0.93 -8.50 9.60
CA VAL A 400 -0.56 -9.92 9.58
C VAL A 400 0.86 -10.13 9.04
N PHE A 401 1.26 -9.40 8.00
CA PHE A 401 2.65 -9.45 7.52
C PHE A 401 3.62 -9.08 8.63
N TYR A 402 3.31 -8.04 9.39
CA TYR A 402 4.15 -7.57 10.48
C TYR A 402 4.33 -8.61 11.59
N TYR A 403 3.31 -9.40 11.89
CA TYR A 403 3.40 -10.45 12.90
C TYR A 403 4.01 -11.76 12.39
N LEU A 404 3.87 -12.06 11.10
CA LEU A 404 4.36 -13.31 10.53
C LEU A 404 5.81 -13.24 10.04
N ALA A 405 6.19 -12.13 9.40
CA ALA A 405 7.40 -12.01 8.62
C ALA A 405 8.72 -12.01 9.41
N PRO A 406 8.87 -11.27 10.54
CA PRO A 406 10.20 -10.95 11.06
C PRO A 406 11.05 -12.15 11.49
N PRO A 407 10.53 -13.16 12.23
CA PRO A 407 11.31 -14.33 12.60
C PRO A 407 11.73 -15.16 11.38
N ILE A 408 10.87 -15.23 10.37
CA ILE A 408 11.14 -15.96 9.13
C ILE A 408 12.23 -15.25 8.33
N ALA A 409 12.12 -13.92 8.15
CA ALA A 409 13.11 -13.11 7.47
C ALA A 409 14.51 -13.29 8.08
N ALA A 410 14.60 -13.27 9.42
CA ALA A 410 15.86 -13.47 10.14
C ALA A 410 16.49 -14.84 9.82
N VAL A 411 15.70 -15.92 9.86
CA VAL A 411 16.18 -17.28 9.60
C VAL A 411 16.63 -17.46 8.15
N PHE A 412 15.90 -16.92 7.19
CA PHE A 412 16.28 -16.96 5.78
C PHE A 412 17.54 -16.15 5.50
N LEU A 413 17.57 -14.88 5.94
CA LEU A 413 18.70 -13.99 5.69
C LEU A 413 19.98 -14.54 6.31
N VAL A 414 19.97 -14.81 7.61
CA VAL A 414 21.15 -15.32 8.33
C VAL A 414 21.51 -16.73 7.84
N GLY A 415 20.52 -17.56 7.52
CA GLY A 415 20.73 -18.89 6.97
C GLY A 415 21.49 -18.88 5.65
N ILE A 416 21.19 -17.94 4.77
CA ILE A 416 21.87 -17.81 3.48
C ILE A 416 23.24 -17.18 3.63
N ILE A 417 23.41 -16.13 4.44
CA ILE A 417 24.68 -15.38 4.48
C ILE A 417 25.72 -15.95 5.46
N TRP A 418 25.29 -16.67 6.50
CA TRP A 418 26.18 -17.08 7.59
C TRP A 418 26.29 -18.61 7.75
N TRP A 419 27.49 -19.13 7.49
CA TRP A 419 27.76 -20.56 7.49
C TRP A 419 27.69 -21.21 8.86
N ARG A 420 27.91 -20.43 9.93
CA ARG A 420 27.82 -20.95 11.31
C ARG A 420 26.39 -21.03 11.84
N ALA A 421 25.38 -20.47 11.15
CA ALA A 421 24.02 -20.51 11.65
C ALA A 421 23.54 -21.96 11.79
N THR A 422 23.12 -22.37 12.99
CA THR A 422 22.84 -23.79 13.30
C THR A 422 21.35 -24.11 13.24
N PRO A 423 20.97 -25.38 13.06
CA PRO A 423 19.56 -25.79 13.10
C PRO A 423 18.87 -25.49 14.43
N ALA A 424 19.58 -25.65 15.55
CA ALA A 424 19.04 -25.34 16.89
C ALA A 424 18.76 -23.84 17.04
N ALA A 425 19.64 -22.99 16.52
CA ALA A 425 19.49 -21.55 16.56
C ALA A 425 18.30 -21.06 15.72
N ALA A 426 18.10 -21.63 14.52
CA ALA A 426 16.94 -21.34 13.69
C ALA A 426 15.62 -21.78 14.35
N THR A 427 15.59 -22.98 14.94
CA THR A 427 14.44 -23.46 15.72
C THR A 427 14.13 -22.53 16.90
N ALA A 428 15.13 -22.14 17.67
CA ALA A 428 14.96 -21.21 18.79
C ALA A 428 14.44 -19.84 18.32
N ALA A 429 14.97 -19.30 17.23
CA ALA A 429 14.57 -18.00 16.71
C ALA A 429 13.12 -17.97 16.18
N LEU A 430 12.65 -19.04 15.53
CA LEU A 430 11.24 -19.16 15.13
C LEU A 430 10.34 -19.26 16.36
N THR A 431 10.64 -20.18 17.29
CA THR A 431 9.79 -20.40 18.47
C THR A 431 9.72 -19.17 19.36
N LEU A 432 10.88 -18.58 19.70
CA LEU A 432 10.94 -17.38 20.54
C LEU A 432 10.41 -16.15 19.81
N GLY A 433 10.63 -16.04 18.49
CA GLY A 433 10.12 -14.94 17.67
C GLY A 433 8.61 -14.81 17.76
N PHE A 434 7.88 -15.92 17.55
CA PHE A 434 6.42 -15.93 17.59
C PHE A 434 5.84 -15.95 19.01
N ALA A 435 6.42 -16.75 19.92
CA ALA A 435 5.82 -16.94 21.25
C ALA A 435 6.22 -15.86 22.27
N VAL A 436 7.39 -15.24 22.12
CA VAL A 436 7.98 -14.37 23.15
C VAL A 436 8.27 -12.97 22.62
N TYR A 437 9.02 -12.82 21.52
CA TYR A 437 9.51 -11.51 21.09
C TYR A 437 8.37 -10.61 20.62
N LEU A 438 7.38 -11.15 19.91
CA LEU A 438 6.23 -10.37 19.47
C LEU A 438 5.46 -9.73 20.64
N PRO A 439 4.96 -10.47 21.65
CA PRO A 439 4.28 -9.84 22.80
C PRO A 439 5.25 -9.00 23.66
N LEU A 440 6.52 -9.40 23.79
CA LEU A 440 7.52 -8.63 24.53
C LEU A 440 7.75 -7.26 23.89
N VAL A 441 7.89 -7.21 22.57
CA VAL A 441 8.13 -5.96 21.84
C VAL A 441 6.91 -5.04 21.92
N VAL A 442 5.72 -5.58 21.63
CA VAL A 442 4.46 -4.82 21.54
C VAL A 442 3.95 -4.35 22.91
N PHE A 443 4.05 -5.17 23.95
CA PHE A 443 3.40 -4.85 25.24
C PHE A 443 4.38 -4.40 26.34
N VAL A 444 5.70 -4.52 26.12
CA VAL A 444 6.71 -4.24 27.14
C VAL A 444 7.80 -3.31 26.65
N ILE A 445 8.56 -3.67 25.61
CA ILE A 445 9.76 -2.93 25.20
C ILE A 445 9.40 -1.53 24.72
N PHE A 446 8.50 -1.39 23.76
CA PHE A 446 8.16 -0.08 23.21
C PHE A 446 7.31 0.74 24.18
N PRO A 447 6.20 0.22 24.75
CA PRO A 447 5.35 1.05 25.61
C PRO A 447 5.98 1.44 26.95
N ARG A 448 6.89 0.63 27.51
CA ARG A 448 7.40 0.83 28.89
C ARG A 448 8.80 1.42 28.98
N ILE A 449 9.59 1.42 27.90
CA ILE A 449 10.92 2.02 27.91
C ILE A 449 10.77 3.47 27.42
N PRO A 450 11.04 4.49 28.26
CA PRO A 450 10.80 5.89 27.90
C PRO A 450 11.50 6.34 26.61
N LEU A 451 12.68 5.77 26.31
CA LEU A 451 13.42 6.06 25.08
C LEU A 451 12.73 5.53 23.82
N LEU A 452 11.98 4.43 23.92
CA LEU A 452 11.34 3.74 22.80
C LEU A 452 9.85 4.04 22.66
N ALA A 453 9.20 4.53 23.72
CA ALA A 453 7.78 4.88 23.72
C ALA A 453 7.37 5.85 22.60
N PRO A 454 8.17 6.86 22.21
CA PRO A 454 7.84 7.70 21.05
C PRO A 454 7.85 6.98 19.69
N TYR A 455 8.37 5.75 19.65
CA TYR A 455 8.50 4.91 18.46
C TYR A 455 7.58 3.68 18.54
N ASP A 456 6.61 3.68 19.44
CA ASP A 456 5.63 2.60 19.65
C ASP A 456 4.66 2.52 18.47
N ASN A 457 5.13 1.91 17.38
CA ASN A 457 4.34 1.65 16.18
C ASN A 457 4.71 0.31 15.56
N PHE A 458 3.79 -0.20 14.74
CA PHE A 458 3.87 -1.54 14.17
C PHE A 458 5.16 -1.78 13.36
N MET A 459 5.68 -0.78 12.64
CA MET A 459 6.89 -0.95 11.83
C MET A 459 8.12 -1.20 12.70
N HIS A 460 8.31 -0.38 13.73
CA HIS A 460 9.44 -0.55 14.65
C HIS A 460 9.32 -1.84 15.45
N HIS A 461 8.11 -2.26 15.80
CA HIS A 461 7.88 -3.56 16.45
C HIS A 461 8.45 -4.72 15.61
N THR A 462 8.22 -4.69 14.31
CA THR A 462 8.67 -5.79 13.44
C THR A 462 10.18 -5.88 13.37
N PHE A 463 10.86 -4.74 13.36
CA PHE A 463 12.30 -4.71 13.37
C PHE A 463 12.87 -5.13 14.72
N GLY A 464 12.22 -4.76 15.83
CA GLY A 464 12.56 -5.26 17.16
C GLY A 464 12.51 -6.80 17.21
N VAL A 465 11.44 -7.40 16.70
CA VAL A 465 11.31 -8.87 16.62
C VAL A 465 12.38 -9.47 15.70
N PHE A 466 12.61 -8.88 14.52
CA PHE A 466 13.67 -9.32 13.60
C PHE A 466 15.05 -9.30 14.26
N LEU A 467 15.40 -8.22 14.95
CA LEU A 467 16.70 -8.05 15.61
C LEU A 467 16.88 -9.08 16.72
N LEU A 468 15.86 -9.28 17.56
CA LEU A 468 15.89 -10.31 18.61
C LEU A 468 16.03 -11.72 18.02
N SER A 469 15.35 -12.02 16.92
CA SER A 469 15.51 -13.29 16.19
C SER A 469 16.92 -13.44 15.63
N VAL A 470 17.51 -12.40 15.00
CA VAL A 470 18.90 -12.43 14.51
C VAL A 470 19.89 -12.65 15.66
N LEU A 471 19.73 -11.93 16.76
CA LEU A 471 20.57 -12.07 17.95
C LEU A 471 20.50 -13.50 18.51
N THR A 472 19.30 -14.09 18.57
CA THR A 472 19.13 -15.48 18.99
C THR A 472 19.80 -16.46 18.03
N ILE A 473 19.71 -16.23 16.72
CA ILE A 473 20.43 -17.07 15.76
C ILE A 473 21.94 -16.99 16.02
N ILE A 474 22.48 -15.80 16.23
CA ILE A 474 23.91 -15.58 16.50
C ILE A 474 24.32 -16.27 17.80
N ILE A 475 23.68 -15.93 18.91
CA ILE A 475 24.04 -16.41 20.25
C ILE A 475 23.93 -17.93 20.32
N VAL A 476 22.80 -18.51 19.94
CA VAL A 476 22.60 -19.97 20.02
C VAL A 476 23.56 -20.70 19.08
N SER A 477 23.90 -20.12 17.92
CA SER A 477 24.88 -20.73 17.00
C SER A 477 26.31 -20.74 17.55
N LEU A 478 26.66 -19.85 18.47
CA LEU A 478 27.97 -19.87 19.14
C LEU A 478 28.10 -21.06 20.11
N PHE A 479 26.98 -21.51 20.68
CA PHE A 479 26.93 -22.62 21.65
C PHE A 479 26.50 -23.96 21.05
N THR A 480 26.17 -24.02 19.77
CA THR A 480 25.68 -25.23 19.11
C THR A 480 26.52 -25.60 17.89
N LYS A 481 26.42 -26.86 17.45
CA LYS A 481 27.26 -27.36 16.35
C LYS A 481 26.68 -26.99 14.98
N PRO A 482 27.44 -26.31 14.09
CA PRO A 482 27.01 -26.07 12.72
C PRO A 482 27.00 -27.35 11.88
N LYS A 483 26.22 -27.36 10.80
CA LYS A 483 26.26 -28.47 9.83
C LYS A 483 27.64 -28.52 9.13
N PRO A 484 28.11 -29.71 8.70
CA PRO A 484 29.30 -29.85 7.87
C PRO A 484 29.20 -29.01 6.59
N ARG A 485 30.33 -28.51 6.08
CA ARG A 485 30.36 -27.62 4.90
C ARG A 485 29.81 -28.29 3.65
N GLU A 486 29.94 -29.61 3.56
CA GLU A 486 29.40 -30.42 2.46
C GLU A 486 27.88 -30.35 2.41
N ALA A 487 27.22 -30.39 3.57
CA ALA A 487 25.76 -30.27 3.68
C ALA A 487 25.25 -28.83 3.44
N LEU A 488 26.16 -27.84 3.38
CA LEU A 488 25.84 -26.44 3.08
C LEU A 488 26.00 -26.09 1.60
N LYS A 489 26.49 -27.01 0.76
CA LYS A 489 26.62 -26.77 -0.69
C LYS A 489 25.24 -26.51 -1.31
N GLY A 490 25.11 -25.39 -2.01
CA GLY A 490 23.87 -24.99 -2.68
C GLY A 490 22.83 -24.30 -1.79
N VAL A 491 23.07 -24.17 -0.48
CA VAL A 491 22.13 -23.51 0.47
C VAL A 491 22.76 -22.35 1.24
N ILE A 492 23.95 -21.90 0.82
CA ILE A 492 24.66 -20.78 1.42
C ILE A 492 25.24 -19.86 0.35
N TRP A 493 25.29 -18.56 0.65
CA TRP A 493 25.82 -17.54 -0.20
C TRP A 493 27.30 -17.74 -0.52
N THR A 494 27.64 -17.62 -1.81
CA THR A 494 29.02 -17.64 -2.32
C THR A 494 29.18 -16.58 -3.39
N ARG A 495 30.42 -16.09 -3.60
CA ARG A 495 30.71 -15.03 -4.59
C ARG A 495 30.28 -15.39 -6.02
N SER A 496 30.14 -16.66 -6.36
CA SER A 496 29.66 -17.11 -7.68
C SER A 496 28.17 -16.76 -7.93
N ALA A 497 27.41 -16.37 -6.91
CA ALA A 497 26.03 -15.91 -7.06
C ALA A 497 25.92 -14.52 -7.72
N LEU A 498 26.98 -13.71 -7.65
CA LEU A 498 27.00 -12.39 -8.29
C LEU A 498 27.04 -12.48 -9.82
N ALA A 499 27.43 -13.63 -10.38
CA ALA A 499 27.43 -13.84 -11.82
C ALA A 499 26.33 -14.83 -12.21
N VAL A 500 25.68 -14.54 -13.35
CA VAL A 500 24.88 -15.53 -14.08
C VAL A 500 25.82 -16.64 -14.58
N PRO A 501 25.39 -17.92 -14.66
CA PRO A 501 26.24 -19.01 -15.16
C PRO A 501 26.95 -18.68 -16.47
N GLU A 502 28.21 -19.09 -16.63
CA GLU A 502 29.08 -18.64 -17.74
C GLU A 502 28.49 -18.87 -19.13
N GLY A 503 27.79 -20.00 -19.33
CA GLY A 503 27.13 -20.33 -20.59
C GLY A 503 26.00 -19.36 -20.96
N GLU A 504 25.29 -18.82 -19.96
CA GLU A 504 24.26 -17.81 -20.14
C GLU A 504 24.87 -16.41 -20.28
N ARG A 505 25.91 -16.09 -19.48
CA ARG A 505 26.59 -14.78 -19.52
C ARG A 505 27.12 -14.44 -20.91
N LYS A 506 27.63 -15.43 -21.66
CA LYS A 506 28.09 -15.24 -23.06
C LYS A 506 26.95 -14.99 -24.04
N ARG A 507 25.74 -15.50 -23.77
CA ARG A 507 24.55 -15.33 -24.61
C ARG A 507 23.82 -14.01 -24.36
N HIS A 508 24.00 -13.44 -23.17
CA HIS A 508 23.27 -12.26 -22.69
C HIS A 508 24.23 -11.07 -22.45
N THR A 509 24.88 -10.61 -23.52
CA THR A 509 25.79 -9.45 -23.52
C THR A 509 25.13 -8.20 -24.13
N GLY A 510 25.76 -7.02 -23.97
CA GLY A 510 25.25 -5.75 -24.49
C GLY A 510 23.89 -5.38 -23.90
N ILE A 511 22.90 -5.13 -24.77
CA ILE A 511 21.52 -4.77 -24.37
C ILE A 511 20.82 -5.91 -23.62
N ARG A 512 21.27 -7.16 -23.72
CA ARG A 512 20.70 -8.28 -22.94
C ARG A 512 21.36 -8.47 -21.57
N SER A 513 22.26 -7.58 -21.18
CA SER A 513 22.96 -7.66 -19.89
C SER A 513 22.00 -7.45 -18.73
N LEU A 514 21.98 -8.40 -17.79
CA LEU A 514 21.24 -8.28 -16.54
C LEU A 514 21.69 -7.07 -15.73
N GLY A 515 23.01 -6.86 -15.63
CA GLY A 515 23.58 -5.75 -14.84
C GLY A 515 23.16 -4.39 -15.38
N LEU A 516 23.09 -4.23 -16.71
CA LEU A 516 22.65 -2.98 -17.34
C LEU A 516 21.22 -2.62 -16.93
N TRP A 517 20.27 -3.53 -17.15
CA TRP A 517 18.86 -3.26 -16.84
C TRP A 517 18.60 -3.12 -15.35
N TRP A 518 19.28 -3.91 -14.52
CA TRP A 518 19.21 -3.74 -13.07
C TRP A 518 19.72 -2.35 -12.64
N THR A 519 20.86 -1.89 -13.19
CA THR A 519 21.38 -0.55 -12.87
C THR A 519 20.41 0.55 -13.33
N ILE A 520 19.85 0.45 -14.53
CA ILE A 520 18.86 1.42 -15.03
C ILE A 520 17.64 1.45 -14.10
N MET A 521 17.14 0.28 -13.69
CA MET A 521 16.01 0.16 -12.77
C MET A 521 16.31 0.84 -11.43
N VAL A 522 17.46 0.56 -10.81
CA VAL A 522 17.86 1.18 -9.52
C VAL A 522 18.04 2.70 -9.67
N VAL A 523 18.73 3.16 -10.70
CA VAL A 523 18.97 4.60 -10.94
C VAL A 523 17.66 5.33 -11.19
N LEU A 524 16.74 4.74 -11.96
CA LEU A 524 15.40 5.31 -12.18
C LEU A 524 14.65 5.45 -10.85
N THR A 525 14.59 4.39 -10.04
CA THR A 525 13.90 4.45 -8.75
C THR A 525 14.52 5.47 -7.81
N ILE A 526 15.85 5.54 -7.73
CA ILE A 526 16.56 6.54 -6.91
C ILE A 526 16.28 7.96 -7.43
N GLY A 527 16.28 8.17 -8.75
CA GLY A 527 15.99 9.46 -9.36
C GLY A 527 14.57 9.94 -9.05
N LEU A 528 13.57 9.06 -9.17
CA LEU A 528 12.18 9.35 -8.80
C LEU A 528 12.08 9.67 -7.30
N TYR A 529 12.72 8.87 -6.45
CA TYR A 529 12.75 9.10 -5.01
C TYR A 529 13.36 10.45 -4.64
N ALA A 530 14.53 10.77 -5.20
CA ALA A 530 15.24 12.00 -4.93
C ALA A 530 14.47 13.23 -5.43
N TYR A 531 13.84 13.14 -6.60
CA TYR A 531 12.97 14.19 -7.12
C TYR A 531 11.80 14.47 -6.16
N THR A 532 11.05 13.44 -5.78
CA THR A 532 9.92 13.61 -4.85
C THR A 532 10.37 14.09 -3.46
N TYR A 533 11.50 13.60 -2.95
CA TYR A 533 12.08 14.09 -1.71
C TYR A 533 12.38 15.59 -1.78
N SER A 534 12.96 16.07 -2.89
CA SER A 534 13.25 17.50 -3.05
C SER A 534 11.98 18.37 -3.04
N VAL A 535 10.90 17.89 -3.65
CA VAL A 535 9.60 18.58 -3.68
C VAL A 535 9.00 18.68 -2.27
N GLY A 536 8.96 17.57 -1.54
CA GLY A 536 8.34 17.54 -0.20
C GLY A 536 9.20 18.13 0.92
N SER A 537 10.53 18.22 0.74
CA SER A 537 11.47 18.58 1.82
C SER A 537 11.30 19.98 2.40
N ASN A 538 10.66 20.89 1.66
CA ASN A 538 10.38 22.25 2.11
C ASN A 538 9.04 22.37 2.85
N SER A 539 8.29 21.29 3.00
CA SER A 539 6.94 21.29 3.57
C SER A 539 6.87 20.50 4.86
N GLU A 540 6.10 21.02 5.80
CA GLU A 540 5.78 20.39 7.07
C GLU A 540 4.28 20.40 7.28
N ALA A 541 3.74 19.26 7.71
CA ALA A 541 2.32 19.09 7.98
C ALA A 541 2.14 19.04 9.51
N LEU A 542 1.50 20.06 10.08
CA LEU A 542 1.31 20.19 11.51
C LEU A 542 -0.13 19.85 11.90
N GLU A 543 -0.32 18.70 12.54
CA GLU A 543 -1.62 18.29 13.07
C GLU A 543 -2.06 19.24 14.20
N ALA A 544 -3.28 19.75 14.11
CA ALA A 544 -3.78 20.83 14.97
C ALA A 544 -3.80 20.45 16.46
N GLU A 545 -4.09 19.19 16.78
CA GLU A 545 -4.14 18.65 18.15
C GLU A 545 -2.77 18.52 18.82
N ARG A 546 -1.70 18.55 18.02
CA ARG A 546 -0.31 18.50 18.51
C ARG A 546 0.28 19.89 18.73
N LEU A 547 -0.39 20.93 18.23
CA LEU A 547 0.02 22.31 18.39
C LEU A 547 -0.48 22.88 19.72
N ALA A 548 0.35 23.75 20.31
CA ALA A 548 -0.08 24.52 21.46
C ALA A 548 -1.12 25.56 21.01
N TYR A 549 -2.30 25.53 21.61
CA TYR A 549 -3.37 26.49 21.34
C TYR A 549 -3.77 27.25 22.60
N THR A 550 -4.24 28.48 22.40
CA THR A 550 -4.76 29.34 23.47
C THR A 550 -6.08 29.98 23.02
N THR A 551 -6.92 30.32 23.99
CA THR A 551 -8.19 31.01 23.75
C THR A 551 -8.24 32.32 24.53
N SER A 552 -8.89 33.34 23.95
CA SER A 552 -9.09 34.64 24.62
C SER A 552 -10.19 34.61 25.67
N SER A 553 -11.07 33.60 25.63
CA SER A 553 -12.18 33.34 26.54
C SER A 553 -12.00 32.00 27.26
N GLY A 554 -12.72 31.77 28.37
CA GLY A 554 -12.71 30.50 29.12
C GLY A 554 -13.36 29.31 28.39
N THR A 555 -13.72 29.47 27.10
CA THR A 555 -14.26 28.43 26.25
C THR A 555 -13.15 27.47 25.85
N ALA A 556 -13.09 26.30 26.49
CA ALA A 556 -12.04 25.32 26.22
C ALA A 556 -12.29 24.61 24.87
N PRO A 557 -11.36 24.69 23.89
CA PRO A 557 -11.42 23.89 22.68
C PRO A 557 -11.43 22.41 23.05
N ARG A 558 -12.17 21.61 22.26
CA ARG A 558 -12.24 20.16 22.43
C ARG A 558 -11.44 19.49 21.33
N VAL A 559 -10.56 18.58 21.70
CA VAL A 559 -9.92 17.69 20.72
C VAL A 559 -10.87 16.53 20.46
N GLN A 560 -11.40 16.44 19.25
CA GLN A 560 -12.23 15.31 18.85
C GLN A 560 -11.33 14.22 18.27
N ARG A 561 -11.30 13.05 18.91
CA ARG A 561 -10.44 11.94 18.45
C ARG A 561 -11.07 11.19 17.29
N LYS A 562 -10.25 10.74 16.35
CA LYS A 562 -10.66 9.93 15.20
C LYS A 562 -11.42 8.67 15.62
N THR A 563 -11.06 8.05 16.75
CA THR A 563 -11.74 6.86 17.30
C THR A 563 -13.19 7.11 17.72
N GLU A 564 -13.58 8.36 17.97
CA GLU A 564 -14.94 8.75 18.37
C GLU A 564 -15.84 8.99 17.15
N LEU A 565 -15.24 9.25 15.99
CA LEU A 565 -15.93 9.44 14.71
C LEU A 565 -15.96 8.12 13.93
N LYS A 566 -17.09 7.41 14.02
CA LYS A 566 -17.31 6.22 13.18
C LYS A 566 -17.44 6.66 11.72
N ASN A 567 -16.63 6.05 10.83
CA ASN A 567 -16.68 6.22 9.37
C ASN A 567 -16.16 7.54 8.79
N PHE A 568 -15.30 8.27 9.53
CA PHE A 568 -14.65 9.49 9.04
C PHE A 568 -13.13 9.36 9.10
N ASN A 569 -12.50 9.19 7.94
CA ASN A 569 -11.10 8.80 7.78
C ASN A 569 -10.21 9.86 7.14
N LEU A 570 -10.68 11.09 6.89
CA LEU A 570 -10.02 12.05 5.99
C LEU A 570 -8.77 12.76 6.52
N TRP A 571 -8.58 12.81 7.83
CA TRP A 571 -7.42 13.42 8.48
C TRP A 571 -6.27 12.44 8.72
N THR A 572 -5.06 12.99 8.65
CA THR A 572 -3.76 12.30 8.80
C THR A 572 -3.36 12.07 10.25
N GLY A 573 -3.85 12.90 11.18
CA GLY A 573 -3.58 12.82 12.62
C GLY A 573 -4.59 12.01 13.44
N ASP A 574 -4.56 12.26 14.75
CA ASP A 574 -5.29 11.52 15.78
C ASP A 574 -6.66 12.13 16.09
N GLY A 575 -6.91 13.34 15.59
CA GLY A 575 -8.13 14.09 15.77
C GLY A 575 -8.14 15.45 15.08
N GLN A 576 -9.07 16.30 15.49
CA GLN A 576 -9.13 17.72 15.11
C GLN A 576 -9.41 18.59 16.35
N VAL A 577 -9.06 19.86 16.28
CA VAL A 577 -9.40 20.83 17.32
C VAL A 577 -10.72 21.50 16.97
N LEU A 578 -11.75 21.25 17.78
CA LEU A 578 -13.06 21.86 17.70
C LEU A 578 -13.17 23.06 18.65
N PHE A 579 -13.64 24.19 18.13
CA PHE A 579 -13.82 25.42 18.88
C PHE A 579 -15.21 26.04 18.64
N GLU A 580 -15.97 26.17 19.72
CA GLU A 580 -17.32 26.75 19.75
C GLU A 580 -17.29 28.12 20.45
N PRO A 581 -17.01 29.23 19.75
CA PRO A 581 -17.02 30.55 20.37
C PRO A 581 -18.39 30.88 20.98
N GLN A 582 -18.40 31.45 22.19
CA GLN A 582 -19.63 31.87 22.87
C GLN A 582 -20.06 33.29 22.48
N ARG A 583 -19.15 34.10 21.93
CA ARG A 583 -19.35 35.53 21.62
C ARG A 583 -18.51 35.98 20.41
N ASP A 584 -18.97 37.03 19.75
CA ASP A 584 -18.22 37.72 18.70
C ASP A 584 -16.86 38.22 19.21
N GLY A 585 -15.83 38.01 18.39
CA GLY A 585 -14.45 38.39 18.69
C GLY A 585 -13.67 37.39 19.55
N GLU A 586 -14.27 36.27 19.98
CA GLU A 586 -13.52 35.19 20.62
C GLU A 586 -12.52 34.54 19.65
N ARG A 587 -11.33 34.20 20.16
CA ARG A 587 -10.19 33.76 19.37
C ARG A 587 -9.73 32.37 19.76
N LEU A 588 -9.46 31.52 18.77
CA LEU A 588 -8.63 30.33 18.89
C LEU A 588 -7.29 30.60 18.21
N THR A 589 -6.19 30.53 18.97
CA THR A 589 -4.85 30.83 18.45
C THR A 589 -3.94 29.62 18.53
N PHE A 590 -3.38 29.21 17.40
CA PHE A 590 -2.37 28.16 17.29
C PHE A 590 -0.97 28.76 17.26
N THR A 591 -0.04 28.15 18.01
CA THR A 591 1.38 28.49 18.00
C THR A 591 2.11 27.56 17.05
N LEU A 592 2.77 28.12 16.03
CA LEU A 592 3.48 27.36 15.01
C LEU A 592 4.95 27.18 15.39
N PRO A 593 5.50 25.96 15.37
CA PRO A 593 6.89 25.67 15.73
C PRO A 593 7.86 25.99 14.56
N ILE A 594 7.99 27.26 14.18
CA ILE A 594 8.87 27.67 13.08
C ILE A 594 10.31 27.78 13.56
N THR A 595 11.17 26.80 13.25
CA THR A 595 12.55 26.76 13.76
C THR A 595 13.56 27.62 13.01
N GLU A 596 13.28 27.98 11.75
CA GLU A 596 14.18 28.78 10.91
C GLU A 596 13.48 30.04 10.40
N PRO A 597 14.16 31.21 10.41
CA PRO A 597 13.63 32.39 9.74
C PRO A 597 13.46 32.16 8.24
N GLY A 598 12.40 32.73 7.67
CA GLY A 598 12.12 32.62 6.24
C GLY A 598 10.71 33.02 5.85
N ARG A 599 10.42 32.92 4.55
CA ARG A 599 9.07 33.08 4.01
C ARG A 599 8.40 31.71 3.88
N TYR A 600 7.17 31.62 4.35
CA TYR A 600 6.39 30.40 4.39
C TYR A 600 5.00 30.64 3.80
N GLN A 601 4.57 29.74 2.92
CA GLN A 601 3.17 29.59 2.54
C GLN A 601 2.46 28.83 3.67
N LEU A 602 1.34 29.37 4.12
CA LEU A 602 0.47 28.71 5.09
C LEU A 602 -0.83 28.27 4.44
N ASP A 603 -1.13 26.99 4.61
CA ASP A 603 -2.43 26.43 4.29
C ASP A 603 -3.03 25.79 5.54
N ALA A 604 -4.35 25.85 5.68
CA ALA A 604 -5.08 25.20 6.74
C ALA A 604 -6.15 24.26 6.15
N LEU A 605 -6.30 23.10 6.77
CA LEU A 605 -7.38 22.18 6.51
C LEU A 605 -8.44 22.39 7.60
N VAL A 606 -9.60 22.89 7.19
CA VAL A 606 -10.69 23.30 8.07
C VAL A 606 -11.90 22.42 7.76
N THR A 607 -12.42 21.74 8.77
CA THR A 607 -13.65 20.97 8.61
C THR A 607 -14.84 21.92 8.54
N LYS A 608 -15.90 21.53 7.84
CA LYS A 608 -17.21 22.18 7.81
C LYS A 608 -18.22 21.23 8.45
N GLY A 609 -19.32 21.78 8.89
CA GLY A 609 -20.41 21.05 9.53
C GLY A 609 -21.67 21.90 9.52
N PRO A 610 -22.80 21.37 10.01
CA PRO A 610 -24.10 22.01 9.85
C PRO A 610 -24.21 23.37 10.56
N ALA A 611 -23.31 23.67 11.52
CA ALA A 611 -23.36 24.83 12.41
C ALA A 611 -22.03 25.61 12.48
N TYR A 612 -21.41 25.95 11.34
CA TYR A 612 -20.16 26.72 11.33
C TYR A 612 -20.43 28.23 11.26
N GLY A 613 -19.82 29.02 12.14
CA GLY A 613 -19.92 30.49 12.11
C GLY A 613 -19.06 31.13 11.01
N GLN A 614 -19.07 32.46 10.92
CA GLN A 614 -18.11 33.20 10.10
C GLN A 614 -16.83 33.45 10.90
N TYR A 615 -15.67 33.33 10.27
CA TYR A 615 -14.38 33.53 10.92
C TYR A 615 -13.45 34.40 10.08
N ASP A 616 -12.84 35.39 10.70
CA ASP A 616 -11.67 36.08 10.15
C ASP A 616 -10.42 35.31 10.59
N ILE A 617 -9.40 35.28 9.74
CA ILE A 617 -8.13 34.61 10.06
C ILE A 617 -7.04 35.66 10.12
N GLU A 618 -6.31 35.69 11.23
CA GLU A 618 -5.17 36.56 11.44
C GLU A 618 -3.88 35.72 11.49
N VAL A 619 -2.84 36.14 10.77
CA VAL A 619 -1.49 35.59 10.86
C VAL A 619 -0.59 36.66 11.47
N GLN A 620 0.06 36.36 12.60
CA GLN A 620 0.82 37.34 13.39
C GLN A 620 0.02 38.63 13.72
N GLY A 621 -1.30 38.49 13.94
CA GLY A 621 -2.20 39.60 14.24
C GLY A 621 -2.53 40.50 13.04
N GLN A 622 -2.11 40.14 11.82
CA GLN A 622 -2.53 40.79 10.58
C GLN A 622 -3.62 39.97 9.89
N PRO A 623 -4.68 40.59 9.32
CA PRO A 623 -5.68 39.87 8.55
C PRO A 623 -5.05 39.14 7.35
N ALA A 624 -5.40 37.87 7.16
CA ALA A 624 -5.01 37.08 6.01
C ALA A 624 -6.10 37.11 4.93
N GLU A 625 -5.71 37.10 3.66
CA GLU A 625 -6.64 36.82 2.57
C GLU A 625 -6.83 35.30 2.48
N ILE A 626 -8.08 34.86 2.52
CA ILE A 626 -8.43 33.44 2.59
C ILE A 626 -8.74 32.98 1.18
N GLN A 627 -7.82 32.25 0.58
CA GLN A 627 -7.98 31.67 -0.74
C GLN A 627 -8.44 30.21 -0.61
N TYR A 628 -9.39 29.76 -1.41
CA TYR A 628 -9.89 28.39 -1.33
C TYR A 628 -10.43 27.92 -2.67
N ASN A 629 -10.44 26.61 -2.83
CA ASN A 629 -10.87 25.97 -4.05
C ASN A 629 -12.30 25.48 -3.90
N ILE A 630 -13.13 25.75 -4.92
CA ILE A 630 -14.41 25.07 -5.09
C ILE A 630 -14.35 24.19 -6.33
N THR A 631 -14.76 22.93 -6.17
CA THR A 631 -14.89 22.00 -7.28
C THR A 631 -16.30 22.15 -7.86
N GLU A 632 -16.40 22.73 -9.05
CA GLU A 632 -17.67 22.87 -9.75
C GLU A 632 -17.86 21.71 -10.75
N ARG A 633 -19.09 21.17 -10.79
CA ARG A 633 -19.49 20.19 -11.79
C ARG A 633 -20.41 20.87 -12.81
N SER A 634 -19.92 21.03 -14.05
CA SER A 634 -20.73 21.54 -15.15
C SER A 634 -21.89 20.58 -15.50
N GLY A 635 -22.96 21.10 -16.12
CA GLY A 635 -24.10 20.28 -16.57
C GLY A 635 -23.75 19.17 -17.57
N ALA A 636 -22.56 19.25 -18.22
CA ALA A 636 -22.01 18.21 -19.09
C ALA A 636 -21.15 17.17 -18.33
N GLY A 637 -21.09 17.24 -16.99
CA GLY A 637 -20.34 16.32 -16.14
C GLY A 637 -18.84 16.59 -16.03
N HIS A 638 -18.35 17.71 -16.58
CA HIS A 638 -16.94 18.10 -16.46
C HIS A 638 -16.70 18.81 -15.13
N TYR A 639 -15.59 18.47 -14.48
CA TYR A 639 -15.16 19.07 -13.23
C TYR A 639 -14.15 20.16 -13.53
N SER A 640 -14.29 21.29 -12.87
CA SER A 640 -13.30 22.37 -12.88
C SER A 640 -13.09 22.86 -11.47
N VAL A 641 -11.83 23.07 -11.12
CA VAL A 641 -11.47 23.75 -9.87
C VAL A 641 -11.50 25.24 -10.14
N ARG A 642 -12.23 25.99 -9.31
CA ARG A 642 -12.23 27.44 -9.31
C ARG A 642 -11.62 27.95 -8.01
N HIS A 643 -10.63 28.82 -8.15
CA HIS A 643 -10.00 29.50 -7.03
C HIS A 643 -10.81 30.73 -6.65
N LEU A 644 -11.15 30.85 -5.37
CA LEU A 644 -11.85 31.99 -4.78
C LEU A 644 -10.97 32.63 -3.71
N ALA A 645 -11.17 33.93 -3.48
CA ALA A 645 -10.54 34.68 -2.42
C ALA A 645 -11.61 35.44 -1.63
N ALA A 646 -11.50 35.44 -0.31
CA ALA A 646 -12.39 36.16 0.60
C ALA A 646 -11.63 36.69 1.82
N SER A 647 -12.13 37.75 2.44
CA SER A 647 -11.58 38.29 3.70
C SER A 647 -12.09 37.55 4.95
N THR A 648 -13.25 36.88 4.83
CA THR A 648 -13.93 36.18 5.91
C THR A 648 -14.30 34.80 5.40
N PHE A 649 -13.98 33.77 6.18
CA PHE A 649 -14.32 32.39 5.88
C PHE A 649 -15.73 32.08 6.39
N ASP A 650 -16.65 31.79 5.46
CA ASP A 650 -17.98 31.27 5.76
C ASP A 650 -18.05 29.81 5.31
N ALA A 651 -17.98 28.90 6.27
CA ALA A 651 -18.02 27.46 6.01
C ALA A 651 -19.41 26.96 5.59
N ARG A 652 -20.50 27.68 5.89
CA ARG A 652 -21.87 27.30 5.46
C ARG A 652 -22.11 27.65 4.00
N HIS A 653 -21.63 28.81 3.55
CA HIS A 653 -21.87 29.31 2.20
C HIS A 653 -20.58 29.75 1.48
N PRO A 654 -19.63 28.83 1.22
CA PRO A 654 -18.36 29.18 0.58
C PRO A 654 -18.55 29.87 -0.78
N ALA A 655 -19.57 29.50 -1.58
CA ALA A 655 -19.84 30.17 -2.85
C ALA A 655 -20.44 31.59 -2.72
N ALA A 656 -21.07 31.92 -1.58
CA ALA A 656 -21.74 33.21 -1.38
C ALA A 656 -20.79 34.32 -0.89
N ALA A 657 -19.59 33.95 -0.43
CA ALA A 657 -18.57 34.89 0.05
C ALA A 657 -17.75 35.58 -1.07
N ALA A 658 -18.01 35.24 -2.34
CA ALA A 658 -17.35 35.88 -3.49
C ALA A 658 -17.97 37.26 -3.81
N PRO A 659 -17.17 38.32 -4.03
CA PRO A 659 -17.68 39.66 -4.34
C PRO A 659 -18.12 39.78 -5.81
N SER A 660 -19.08 38.98 -6.27
CA SER A 660 -19.87 39.25 -7.50
C SER A 660 -20.96 38.19 -7.74
N GLY A 661 -22.20 38.49 -7.33
CA GLY A 661 -23.46 38.25 -8.06
C GLY A 661 -23.73 36.98 -8.88
N GLY A 662 -23.16 35.81 -8.56
CA GLY A 662 -23.49 34.54 -9.22
C GLY A 662 -24.62 33.80 -8.51
N SER A 663 -25.68 33.41 -9.21
CA SER A 663 -26.75 32.60 -8.59
C SER A 663 -26.18 31.29 -8.05
N ALA A 664 -26.40 31.03 -6.77
CA ALA A 664 -26.11 29.75 -6.13
C ALA A 664 -26.94 28.64 -6.80
N SER A 665 -26.43 28.06 -7.88
CA SER A 665 -26.97 26.82 -8.43
C SER A 665 -26.68 25.71 -7.44
N GLN A 666 -27.73 24.99 -7.01
CA GLN A 666 -27.69 23.84 -6.11
C GLN A 666 -26.52 22.91 -6.44
N ILE A 667 -25.45 23.02 -5.66
CA ILE A 667 -24.37 22.05 -5.65
C ILE A 667 -24.94 20.86 -4.88
N GLU A 668 -25.28 19.77 -5.56
CA GLU A 668 -25.63 18.50 -4.93
C GLU A 668 -24.39 18.00 -4.15
N SER A 669 -24.28 18.39 -2.88
CA SER A 669 -23.28 17.85 -1.96
C SER A 669 -23.65 16.39 -1.68
N ILE A 670 -22.81 15.46 -2.17
CA ILE A 670 -22.98 14.01 -1.98
C ILE A 670 -22.37 13.55 -0.62
N ALA A 671 -21.68 14.44 0.11
CA ALA A 671 -21.09 14.15 1.41
C ALA A 671 -22.06 14.27 2.59
N GLY A 672 -21.74 13.55 3.66
CA GLY A 672 -22.42 13.62 4.96
C GLY A 672 -22.23 14.97 5.67
N GLU A 673 -22.69 15.04 6.93
CA GLU A 673 -22.81 16.30 7.70
C GLU A 673 -21.50 17.06 7.91
N HIS A 674 -20.33 16.45 7.69
CA HIS A 674 -19.02 17.08 7.88
C HIS A 674 -18.16 17.00 6.62
N VAL A 675 -17.67 18.14 6.14
CA VAL A 675 -17.00 18.31 4.83
C VAL A 675 -15.69 19.03 5.06
N VAL A 676 -14.56 18.49 4.66
CA VAL A 676 -13.27 19.17 4.85
C VAL A 676 -13.03 20.19 3.73
N GLN A 677 -12.43 21.33 4.05
CA GLN A 677 -12.04 22.36 3.09
C GLN A 677 -10.61 22.82 3.35
N ARG A 678 -9.78 22.77 2.31
CA ARG A 678 -8.49 23.46 2.32
C ARG A 678 -8.66 24.95 2.05
N ILE A 679 -8.02 25.76 2.87
CA ILE A 679 -7.88 27.20 2.69
C ILE A 679 -6.39 27.56 2.68
N SER A 680 -5.99 28.46 1.80
CA SER A 680 -4.66 29.06 1.76
C SER A 680 -4.72 30.45 2.38
N LEU A 681 -3.81 30.72 3.30
CA LEU A 681 -3.73 32.01 4.00
C LEU A 681 -2.74 32.97 3.33
N GLY A 682 -1.95 32.46 2.39
CA GLY A 682 -0.90 33.21 1.69
C GLY A 682 0.51 32.99 2.25
N SER A 683 1.44 33.83 1.78
CA SER A 683 2.87 33.74 2.08
C SER A 683 3.33 34.83 3.06
N PHE A 684 3.84 34.42 4.23
CA PHE A 684 4.23 35.31 5.32
C PHE A 684 5.71 35.15 5.66
N ALA A 685 6.36 36.24 6.09
CA ALA A 685 7.75 36.23 6.56
C ALA A 685 7.79 36.09 8.07
N PHE A 686 8.59 35.15 8.57
CA PHE A 686 8.79 34.92 9.99
C PHE A 686 10.25 35.20 10.34
N ASP A 687 10.49 36.31 11.04
CA ASP A 687 11.84 36.75 11.42
C ASP A 687 12.30 36.19 12.76
N ASN A 688 11.38 35.68 13.60
CA ASN A 688 11.66 35.21 14.95
C ASN A 688 11.13 33.77 15.17
N PRO A 689 12.00 32.77 15.33
CA PRO A 689 11.66 31.35 15.28
C PRO A 689 10.88 30.76 16.48
N ASP A 690 10.07 31.52 17.21
CA ASP A 690 9.33 30.99 18.38
C ASP A 690 7.94 31.61 18.62
N ASN A 691 7.47 32.54 17.77
CA ASN A 691 6.27 33.36 18.05
C ASN A 691 5.27 33.46 16.88
N ALA A 692 5.32 32.55 15.91
CA ALA A 692 4.35 32.56 14.81
C ALA A 692 2.98 32.09 15.30
N THR A 693 1.95 32.93 15.12
CA THR A 693 0.59 32.62 15.56
C THR A 693 -0.40 32.71 14.42
N VAL A 694 -1.30 31.74 14.34
CA VAL A 694 -2.49 31.76 13.47
C VAL A 694 -3.72 31.80 14.35
N SER A 695 -4.54 32.82 14.19
CA SER A 695 -5.74 33.05 15.02
C SER A 695 -7.00 33.00 14.18
N PHE A 696 -7.95 32.15 14.57
CA PHE A 696 -9.31 32.14 14.04
C PHE A 696 -10.19 32.99 14.96
N VAL A 697 -10.76 34.07 14.42
CA VAL A 697 -11.53 35.08 15.15
C VAL A 697 -13.00 35.00 14.76
N ALA A 698 -13.86 34.73 15.73
CA ALA A 698 -15.29 34.55 15.48
C ALA A 698 -15.98 35.85 15.08
N ARG A 699 -16.86 35.76 14.06
CA ARG A 699 -17.73 36.83 13.56
C ARG A 699 -19.16 36.34 13.44
N HIS A 700 -20.11 37.19 13.81
CA HIS A 700 -21.54 36.90 13.72
C HIS A 700 -21.92 35.58 14.40
N VAL A 701 -21.48 35.41 15.66
CA VAL A 701 -21.78 34.27 16.51
C VAL A 701 -23.27 34.22 16.79
N GLU A 702 -23.95 33.29 16.12
CA GLU A 702 -25.35 32.99 16.39
C GLU A 702 -25.47 32.27 17.75
N PRO A 703 -26.52 32.54 18.55
CA PRO A 703 -26.62 32.09 19.96
C PRO A 703 -26.54 30.58 20.21
N GLU A 704 -26.61 29.74 19.17
CA GLU A 704 -26.63 28.28 19.30
C GLU A 704 -25.67 27.53 18.34
N HIS A 705 -24.97 28.21 17.40
CA HIS A 705 -24.44 27.50 16.20
C HIS A 705 -23.15 28.07 15.55
N ALA A 706 -22.13 28.45 16.32
CA ALA A 706 -20.80 28.76 15.77
C ALA A 706 -19.77 27.71 16.22
N LEU A 707 -19.32 26.87 15.30
CA LEU A 707 -18.26 25.88 15.50
C LEU A 707 -17.20 26.02 14.39
N ILE A 708 -15.92 25.86 14.70
CA ILE A 708 -14.85 25.63 13.73
C ILE A 708 -14.00 24.43 14.12
N GLY A 709 -13.72 23.55 13.15
CA GLY A 709 -12.80 22.42 13.27
C GLY A 709 -11.54 22.70 12.46
N VAL A 710 -10.38 22.63 13.10
CA VAL A 710 -9.08 22.76 12.44
C VAL A 710 -8.33 21.44 12.58
N ASP A 711 -7.85 20.94 11.45
CA ASP A 711 -7.33 19.58 11.35
C ASP A 711 -5.81 19.63 11.20
N LEU A 712 -5.35 20.42 10.23
CA LEU A 712 -3.95 20.49 9.83
C LEU A 712 -3.59 21.92 9.44
N ILE A 713 -2.40 22.35 9.81
CA ILE A 713 -1.74 23.54 9.25
C ILE A 713 -0.51 23.06 8.47
N ALA A 714 -0.49 23.31 7.17
CA ALA A 714 0.66 23.03 6.33
C ALA A 714 1.55 24.27 6.25
N LEU A 715 2.85 24.08 6.48
CA LEU A 715 3.87 25.11 6.33
C LEU A 715 4.80 24.72 5.20
N THR A 716 4.87 25.53 4.15
CA THR A 716 5.80 25.30 3.05
C THR A 716 6.77 26.46 2.93
N ARG A 717 8.05 26.21 3.13
CA ARG A 717 9.11 27.21 2.98
C ARG A 717 9.25 27.57 1.51
N THR A 718 9.06 28.85 1.18
CA THR A 718 9.03 29.34 -0.20
C THR A 718 10.37 29.92 -0.68
N GLY A 719 11.50 29.50 -0.10
CA GLY A 719 12.83 30.08 -0.35
C GLY A 719 13.11 30.31 -1.84
N ASP A 720 13.35 31.56 -2.24
CA ASP A 720 13.50 32.04 -3.63
C ASP A 720 12.62 31.34 -4.67
N LEU A 721 11.39 30.93 -4.32
CA LEU A 721 10.41 30.52 -5.32
C LEU A 721 10.00 31.78 -6.09
N PRO A 722 9.94 31.72 -7.43
CA PRO A 722 9.49 32.85 -8.22
C PRO A 722 8.10 33.27 -7.73
N ASP A 723 7.99 34.57 -7.45
CA ASP A 723 6.79 35.24 -6.98
C ASP A 723 5.57 34.81 -7.83
N PRO A 724 4.54 34.18 -7.24
CA PRO A 724 3.36 33.72 -7.97
C PRO A 724 2.54 34.88 -8.56
N THR A 725 2.87 36.13 -8.23
CA THR A 725 2.26 37.33 -8.83
C THR A 725 3.05 37.89 -10.01
N LYS A 726 4.15 37.24 -10.41
CA LYS A 726 4.93 37.57 -11.61
C LYS A 726 4.72 36.53 -12.72
N GLU A 727 3.54 36.55 -13.32
CA GLU A 727 3.35 36.23 -14.75
C GLU A 727 3.03 37.50 -15.53
#